data_AF-A0A151IK27-F1
#
_entry.id   AF-A0A151IK27-F1
#
_cell.length_a   1.000
_cell.length_b   1.000
_cell.length_c   1.000
_cell.angle_alpha   90.00
_cell.angle_beta   90.00
_cell.angle_gamma   90.00
#
_symmetry.space_group_name_H-M   'P 1'
#
loop_
_entity.id
_entity.type
_entity.pdbx_description
1 polymer ?
#
loop_
_entity_poly.entity_id
_entity_poly.type
_entity_poly.pdbx_seq_one_letter_code
_entity_poly.pdbx_strand_id
1 'polypeptide(L)'
;MVRACGVLNCTSTGNMPSHIFPINTQIREKWIKSLILKPYKENEINKLRVCYKHFKESDYIGSSKLRRLIRTAVPFMTTDTTQINNITKSQKKKVLQHHETFTVDLQRNVAQMQMNIELSEQEKQQENVTQMQIDIENLSEQEEKQQENVAQMHIDIKNLSEQEEKQQENVAQMHIDIENLSEQQEKQHENVAQVQLNIERLSRQQEKQHENAAQVQLDIERLSQQQEQHENVAQVQLNLERLSQQQEQHENVAQVQLNLERLSQQQEQHENVAQVQLNLERLSQQQEQHENVAQVQLNLERLRYIKKDKIFCLSIYRRSRRCYKFLSEFLLCPSYTTLNTQLNRIPIVTGCSNIILQYLTLNAKKMDPKDLNIILAWDEMAIKPSLTYDVKNDKIIGYEDWGITRTRRFADHAIVFYIRSLSSGQKMPIGYGFCNSATSSIQLSKCVKEWLIYLQTCGFKPKATVCDQGGPNIAAINLLIQETRAQHFKQNKNTFYVGGEYIAPLYDYVHLQKGVRNNLLNKHLLLNKDARLSERESQCASWDHIITAYEIDRKMKKLTDSHIFPSLIPKMKVKFAVQVLSHTVADFIDMILSLNTDGDLHGVSQPTVSRIVAKVSEAIAAHLPHFVRFPDRMEDLQTEFYNIAHFPQVVGCIDCTHIRIKCPNKERAMLYMNRKGFYSMNVQVVCDAQRRIRNVDF
;
A
#
# COMPACT_ATOMS: atom_id res chain seq x y z
N MET A 1 -28.23 41.65 -48.76
CA MET A 1 -27.88 42.61 -47.68
C MET A 1 -26.89 43.64 -48.22
N VAL A 2 -27.38 44.85 -48.45
CA VAL A 2 -26.60 46.02 -48.87
C VAL A 2 -25.66 46.41 -47.71
N ARG A 3 -24.34 46.46 -47.91
CA ARG A 3 -23.36 46.75 -46.84
C ARG A 3 -22.67 48.09 -47.10
N ALA A 4 -22.99 49.10 -46.31
CA ALA A 4 -22.40 50.44 -46.41
C ALA A 4 -20.94 50.48 -45.93
N CYS A 5 -20.18 51.49 -46.37
CA CYS A 5 -18.78 51.71 -45.97
C CYS A 5 -18.67 52.02 -44.47
N GLY A 6 -17.65 51.46 -43.81
CA GLY A 6 -17.35 51.63 -42.38
C GLY A 6 -16.62 52.93 -42.01
N VAL A 7 -16.17 53.71 -42.99
CA VAL A 7 -15.49 55.01 -42.77
C VAL A 7 -16.51 56.08 -42.37
N LEU A 8 -16.19 56.87 -41.34
CA LEU A 8 -17.04 57.95 -40.83
C LEU A 8 -17.23 59.02 -41.92
N ASN A 9 -18.47 59.50 -42.09
CA ASN A 9 -18.87 60.50 -43.10
C ASN A 9 -18.66 60.11 -44.59
N CYS A 10 -18.45 58.82 -44.90
CA CYS A 10 -18.39 58.37 -46.29
C CYS A 10 -19.78 58.36 -46.95
N THR A 11 -19.92 59.06 -48.08
CA THR A 11 -21.19 59.21 -48.84
C THR A 11 -21.45 58.06 -49.84
N SER A 12 -20.70 56.95 -49.75
CA SER A 12 -20.81 55.85 -50.72
C SER A 12 -22.07 55.02 -50.51
N THR A 13 -22.81 54.76 -51.59
CA THR A 13 -24.04 53.95 -51.58
C THR A 13 -23.70 52.45 -51.44
N GLY A 14 -24.56 51.68 -50.77
CA GLY A 14 -24.21 50.32 -50.34
C GLY A 14 -24.12 49.24 -51.45
N ASN A 15 -24.19 49.62 -52.73
CA ASN A 15 -23.94 48.76 -53.89
C ASN A 15 -22.54 48.98 -54.52
N MET A 16 -21.68 49.79 -53.90
CA MET A 16 -20.32 50.04 -54.42
C MET A 16 -19.32 48.91 -54.10
N PRO A 17 -18.32 48.66 -54.97
CA PRO A 17 -17.23 47.75 -54.68
C PRO A 17 -16.51 48.12 -53.37
N SER A 18 -16.32 47.11 -52.52
CA SER A 18 -15.73 47.30 -51.20
C SER A 18 -14.85 46.12 -50.80
N HIS A 19 -13.89 46.40 -49.92
CA HIS A 19 -12.87 45.46 -49.48
C HIS A 19 -13.03 45.14 -47.99
N ILE A 20 -12.72 43.89 -47.65
CA ILE A 20 -12.64 43.41 -46.26
C ILE A 20 -11.32 43.87 -45.67
N PHE A 21 -11.30 44.11 -44.36
CA PHE A 21 -10.04 44.31 -43.63
C PHE A 21 -9.08 43.14 -43.85
N PRO A 22 -7.76 43.39 -44.04
CA PRO A 22 -6.77 42.35 -44.24
C PRO A 22 -6.66 41.38 -43.05
N ILE A 23 -6.36 40.11 -43.33
CA ILE A 23 -6.07 39.08 -42.30
C ILE A 23 -4.69 39.34 -41.66
N ASN A 24 -3.74 39.95 -42.40
CA ASN A 24 -2.41 40.28 -41.89
C ASN A 24 -2.49 41.40 -40.84
N THR A 25 -2.01 41.12 -39.62
CA THR A 25 -2.12 42.01 -38.44
C THR A 25 -1.43 43.37 -38.64
N GLN A 26 -0.25 43.41 -39.26
CA GLN A 26 0.52 44.65 -39.43
C GLN A 26 -0.15 45.63 -40.42
N ILE A 27 -0.71 45.11 -41.52
CA ILE A 27 -1.40 45.95 -42.52
C ILE A 27 -2.77 46.38 -41.99
N ARG A 28 -3.44 45.51 -41.23
CA ARG A 28 -4.69 45.81 -40.56
C ARG A 28 -4.55 46.98 -39.58
N GLU A 29 -3.49 47.02 -38.78
CA GLU A 29 -3.21 48.16 -37.89
C GLU A 29 -2.98 49.46 -38.67
N LYS A 30 -2.30 49.41 -39.82
CA LYS A 30 -2.14 50.58 -40.69
C LYS A 30 -3.47 51.10 -41.21
N TRP A 31 -4.39 50.21 -41.63
CA TRP A 31 -5.73 50.62 -42.06
C TRP A 31 -6.54 51.29 -40.94
N ILE A 32 -6.46 50.76 -39.71
CA ILE A 32 -7.15 51.33 -38.55
C ILE A 32 -6.57 52.70 -38.19
N LYS A 33 -5.24 52.87 -38.25
CA LYS A 33 -4.59 54.17 -37.99
C LYS A 33 -4.87 55.22 -39.07
N SER A 34 -5.03 54.81 -40.33
CA SER A 34 -5.23 55.72 -41.46
C SER A 34 -6.68 56.14 -41.70
N LEU A 35 -7.66 55.44 -41.11
CA LEU A 35 -9.09 55.70 -41.31
C LEU A 35 -9.77 56.12 -40.01
N ILE A 36 -10.67 57.10 -40.10
CA ILE A 36 -11.63 57.39 -39.03
C ILE A 36 -12.85 56.49 -39.26
N LEU A 37 -13.03 55.48 -38.42
CA LEU A 37 -14.11 54.51 -38.56
C LEU A 37 -15.31 54.88 -37.67
N LYS A 38 -16.50 54.41 -38.03
CA LYS A 38 -17.70 54.54 -37.17
C LYS A 38 -17.51 53.78 -35.85
N PRO A 39 -18.13 54.19 -34.73
CA PRO A 39 -17.98 53.48 -33.45
C PRO A 39 -18.48 52.02 -33.53
N TYR A 40 -17.66 51.07 -33.09
CA TYR A 40 -17.95 49.62 -33.09
C TYR A 40 -17.33 48.91 -31.88
N LYS A 41 -17.86 47.72 -31.53
CA LYS A 41 -17.23 46.82 -30.54
C LYS A 41 -16.09 46.03 -31.21
N GLU A 42 -15.01 45.76 -30.48
CA GLU A 42 -13.73 45.22 -31.01
C GLU A 42 -13.89 43.89 -31.78
N ASN A 43 -14.85 43.06 -31.38
CA ASN A 43 -15.15 41.77 -32.01
C ASN A 43 -15.93 41.89 -33.34
N GLU A 44 -16.31 43.10 -33.77
CA GLU A 44 -17.15 43.33 -34.96
C GLU A 44 -16.42 43.96 -36.15
N ILE A 45 -15.14 44.31 -36.01
CA ILE A 45 -14.32 44.91 -37.09
C ILE A 45 -14.29 44.05 -38.36
N ASN A 46 -14.30 42.72 -38.21
CA ASN A 46 -14.26 41.78 -39.34
C ASN A 46 -15.50 41.87 -40.25
N LYS A 47 -16.60 42.44 -39.76
CA LYS A 47 -17.85 42.64 -40.50
C LYS A 47 -17.83 43.93 -41.33
N LEU A 48 -16.94 44.88 -41.04
CA LEU A 48 -16.82 46.16 -41.74
C LEU A 48 -16.19 46.00 -43.13
N ARG A 49 -16.49 46.97 -44.00
CA ARG A 49 -15.98 47.05 -45.38
C ARG A 49 -15.58 48.49 -45.69
N VAL A 50 -14.51 48.67 -46.46
CA VAL A 50 -14.04 49.97 -46.95
C VAL A 50 -14.24 50.04 -48.45
N CYS A 51 -14.89 51.09 -48.97
CA CYS A 51 -15.15 51.22 -50.40
C CYS A 51 -13.89 51.65 -51.18
N TYR A 52 -13.92 51.41 -52.50
CA TYR A 52 -12.76 51.68 -53.36
C TYR A 52 -12.29 53.14 -53.38
N LYS A 53 -13.15 54.12 -53.05
CA LYS A 53 -12.83 55.57 -53.06
C LYS A 53 -11.72 55.96 -52.09
N HIS A 54 -11.47 55.15 -51.07
CA HIS A 54 -10.41 55.41 -50.09
C HIS A 54 -9.05 54.84 -50.51
N PHE A 55 -8.93 54.32 -51.73
CA PHE A 55 -7.69 53.76 -52.27
C PHE A 55 -7.33 54.47 -53.57
N LYS A 56 -6.04 54.57 -53.88
CA LYS A 56 -5.58 55.17 -55.13
C LYS A 56 -5.80 54.19 -56.27
N GLU A 57 -5.93 54.68 -57.50
CA GLU A 57 -6.06 53.82 -58.68
C GLU A 57 -4.83 52.92 -58.87
N SER A 58 -3.64 53.39 -58.46
CA SER A 58 -2.38 52.64 -58.45
C SER A 58 -2.37 51.44 -57.48
N ASP A 59 -3.31 51.39 -56.52
CA ASP A 59 -3.38 50.31 -55.53
C ASP A 59 -4.14 49.08 -56.05
N TYR A 60 -4.61 49.13 -57.30
CA TYR A 60 -5.34 48.04 -57.95
C TYR A 60 -4.53 47.39 -59.07
N ILE A 61 -4.62 46.07 -59.16
CA ILE A 61 -4.09 45.25 -60.25
C ILE A 61 -5.23 44.53 -60.98
N GLY A 62 -5.05 44.28 -62.28
CA GLY A 62 -6.03 43.62 -63.15
C GLY A 62 -6.71 44.58 -64.14
N SER A 63 -7.66 44.07 -64.92
CA SER A 63 -8.39 44.86 -65.93
C SER A 63 -9.45 45.75 -65.29
N SER A 64 -9.90 46.79 -66.01
CA SER A 64 -10.88 47.75 -65.50
C SER A 64 -12.19 47.15 -65.00
N LYS A 65 -12.58 45.98 -65.52
CA LYS A 65 -13.80 45.23 -65.14
C LYS A 65 -13.60 44.23 -63.97
N LEU A 66 -12.37 43.82 -63.66
CA LEU A 66 -12.04 42.83 -62.61
C LEU A 66 -10.78 43.26 -61.83
N ARG A 67 -10.89 44.36 -61.09
CA ARG A 67 -9.79 44.95 -60.32
C ARG A 67 -9.66 44.29 -58.95
N ARG A 68 -8.42 43.99 -58.53
CA ARG A 68 -8.10 43.47 -57.19
C ARG A 68 -7.13 44.40 -56.49
N LEU A 69 -7.38 44.68 -55.22
CA LEU A 69 -6.51 45.51 -54.39
C LEU A 69 -5.20 44.76 -54.08
N ILE A 70 -4.04 45.42 -54.23
CA ILE A 70 -2.75 44.82 -53.89
C ILE A 70 -2.67 44.56 -52.38
N ARG A 71 -1.94 43.50 -51.99
CA ARG A 71 -1.90 43.03 -50.58
C ARG A 71 -1.27 44.05 -49.61
N THR A 72 -0.52 45.02 -50.11
CA THR A 72 0.19 46.05 -49.35
C THR A 72 -0.51 47.42 -49.34
N ALA A 73 -1.64 47.57 -50.02
CA ALA A 73 -2.35 48.85 -50.12
C ALA A 73 -2.83 49.36 -48.75
N VAL A 74 -2.78 50.67 -48.54
CA VAL A 74 -3.29 51.34 -47.33
C VAL A 74 -4.19 52.51 -47.76
N PRO A 75 -5.41 52.64 -47.20
CA PRO A 75 -6.35 53.67 -47.61
C PRO A 75 -5.94 55.07 -47.15
N PHE A 76 -6.41 56.11 -47.86
CA PHE A 76 -6.16 57.53 -47.57
C PHE A 76 -7.47 58.32 -47.37
N MET A 77 -7.38 59.45 -46.68
CA MET A 77 -8.50 60.39 -46.47
C MET A 77 -8.44 61.53 -47.49
N THR A 78 -9.53 61.77 -48.22
CA THR A 78 -9.72 62.95 -49.09
C THR A 78 -10.37 64.08 -48.28
N THR A 79 -9.63 65.16 -48.03
CA THR A 79 -10.15 66.38 -47.40
C THR A 79 -10.45 67.43 -48.47
N ASP A 80 -11.72 67.61 -48.82
CA ASP A 80 -12.19 68.78 -49.59
C ASP A 80 -12.65 69.87 -48.62
N THR A 81 -11.94 70.99 -48.59
CA THR A 81 -12.47 72.27 -48.05
C THR A 81 -11.89 73.45 -48.82
N THR A 82 -12.41 73.65 -50.03
CA THR A 82 -12.53 74.98 -50.65
C THR A 82 -13.76 75.69 -50.06
N GLN A 83 -13.58 76.39 -48.94
CA GLN A 83 -14.36 77.59 -48.58
C GLN A 83 -13.52 78.53 -47.71
N ILE A 84 -12.27 78.81 -48.12
CA ILE A 84 -11.47 79.90 -47.56
C ILE A 84 -10.67 80.48 -48.72
N ASN A 85 -11.24 81.50 -49.38
CA ASN A 85 -10.54 82.58 -50.08
C ASN A 85 -11.54 83.44 -50.85
N ASN A 86 -12.17 84.37 -50.15
CA ASN A 86 -12.55 85.66 -50.72
C ASN A 86 -12.15 86.74 -49.72
N ILE A 87 -11.53 87.80 -50.23
CA ILE A 87 -11.04 89.00 -49.54
C ILE A 87 -9.59 88.92 -49.03
N THR A 88 -8.66 88.84 -49.98
CA THR A 88 -7.42 89.62 -49.91
C THR A 88 -7.53 90.81 -50.85
N LYS A 89 -7.81 92.01 -50.32
CA LYS A 89 -7.50 93.32 -50.96
C LYS A 89 -7.70 94.47 -49.97
N SER A 90 -6.97 94.44 -48.86
CA SER A 90 -6.54 95.67 -48.19
C SER A 90 -5.16 95.42 -47.61
N GLN A 91 -4.19 95.50 -48.51
CA GLN A 91 -2.79 95.31 -48.22
C GLN A 91 -2.29 96.41 -47.29
N LYS A 92 -1.33 96.01 -46.43
CA LYS A 92 -0.29 96.85 -45.84
C LYS A 92 -0.75 97.91 -44.83
N LYS A 93 -1.27 97.46 -43.68
CA LYS A 93 -1.11 98.19 -42.41
C LYS A 93 -1.18 97.36 -41.10
N LYS A 94 -1.42 96.04 -41.18
CA LYS A 94 -1.60 95.17 -39.99
C LYS A 94 -0.46 94.19 -39.67
N VAL A 95 0.63 94.19 -40.46
CA VAL A 95 1.71 93.19 -40.32
C VAL A 95 2.62 93.44 -39.09
N LEU A 96 2.53 94.60 -38.42
CA LEU A 96 3.34 94.86 -37.21
C LEU A 96 2.66 94.55 -35.87
N GLN A 97 1.33 94.41 -35.80
CA GLN A 97 0.61 94.11 -34.54
C GLN A 97 0.33 92.61 -34.33
N HIS A 98 0.43 91.78 -35.38
CA HIS A 98 0.14 90.35 -35.29
C HIS A 98 1.37 89.49 -34.90
N HIS A 99 2.58 90.05 -34.99
CA HIS A 99 3.79 89.33 -34.59
C HIS A 99 3.99 89.34 -33.06
N GLU A 100 3.62 90.44 -32.38
CA GLU A 100 3.65 90.53 -30.91
C GLU A 100 2.56 89.70 -30.22
N THR A 101 1.39 89.54 -30.84
CA THR A 101 0.31 88.68 -30.30
C THR A 101 0.62 87.20 -30.48
N PHE A 102 1.23 86.79 -31.60
CA PHE A 102 1.61 85.40 -31.83
C PHE A 102 2.73 84.91 -30.90
N THR A 103 3.72 85.76 -30.58
CA THR A 103 4.77 85.40 -29.62
C THR A 103 4.24 85.28 -28.19
N VAL A 104 3.32 86.16 -27.79
CA VAL A 104 2.66 86.09 -26.47
C VAL A 104 1.76 84.86 -26.34
N ASP A 105 1.00 84.50 -27.38
CA ASP A 105 0.17 83.29 -27.37
C ASP A 105 1.00 82.00 -27.42
N LEU A 106 2.14 82.00 -28.12
CA LEU A 106 3.06 80.86 -28.11
C LEU A 106 3.70 80.68 -26.73
N GLN A 107 4.12 81.77 -26.08
CA GLN A 107 4.64 81.73 -24.70
C GLN A 107 3.57 81.29 -23.70
N ARG A 108 2.32 81.73 -23.86
CA ARG A 108 1.19 81.31 -23.02
C ARG A 108 0.90 79.81 -23.17
N ASN A 109 0.91 79.29 -24.40
CA ASN A 109 0.66 77.88 -24.66
C ASN A 109 1.81 76.98 -24.16
N VAL A 110 3.06 77.43 -24.29
CA VAL A 110 4.22 76.70 -23.74
C VAL A 110 4.17 76.69 -22.21
N ALA A 111 3.84 77.82 -21.57
CA ALA A 111 3.66 77.89 -20.12
C ALA A 111 2.50 77.00 -19.63
N GLN A 112 1.38 76.95 -20.37
CA GLN A 112 0.26 76.05 -20.07
C GLN A 112 0.65 74.58 -20.21
N MET A 113 1.44 74.22 -21.23
CA MET A 113 1.96 72.86 -21.38
C MET A 113 2.92 72.48 -20.25
N GLN A 114 3.81 73.37 -19.83
CA GLN A 114 4.71 73.14 -18.69
C GLN A 114 3.94 72.94 -17.39
N MET A 115 2.94 73.79 -17.11
CA MET A 115 2.08 73.65 -15.94
C MET A 115 1.28 72.33 -15.97
N ASN A 116 0.81 71.90 -17.13
CA ASN A 116 0.09 70.61 -17.27
C ASN A 116 1.03 69.41 -17.08
N ILE A 117 2.29 69.50 -17.50
CA ILE A 117 3.30 68.46 -17.26
C ILE A 117 3.62 68.40 -15.76
N GLU A 118 3.84 69.54 -15.11
CA GLU A 118 4.10 69.61 -13.66
C GLU A 118 2.92 69.07 -12.85
N LEU A 119 1.68 69.41 -13.23
CA LEU A 119 0.47 68.84 -12.61
C LEU A 119 0.39 67.33 -12.78
N SER A 120 0.71 66.80 -13.97
CA SER A 120 0.73 65.35 -14.21
C SER A 120 1.84 64.64 -13.45
N GLU A 121 3.00 65.27 -13.28
CA GLU A 121 4.11 64.75 -12.46
C GLU A 121 3.75 64.77 -10.97
N GLN A 122 3.09 65.83 -10.49
CA GLN A 122 2.58 65.91 -9.12
C GLN A 122 1.49 64.87 -8.85
N GLU A 123 0.55 64.66 -9.77
CA GLU A 123 -0.48 63.61 -9.66
C GLU A 123 0.15 62.21 -9.56
N LYS A 124 1.17 61.92 -10.39
CA LYS A 124 1.92 60.65 -10.30
C LYS A 124 2.69 60.51 -9.00
N GLN A 125 3.30 61.58 -8.49
CA GLN A 125 3.97 61.56 -7.19
C GLN A 125 2.98 61.32 -6.06
N GLN A 126 1.81 61.97 -6.11
CA GLN A 126 0.73 61.78 -5.14
C GLN A 126 0.23 60.33 -5.15
N GLU A 127 0.01 59.76 -6.33
CA GLU A 127 -0.43 58.37 -6.49
C GLU A 127 0.61 57.38 -5.93
N ASN A 128 1.90 57.61 -6.18
CA ASN A 128 2.99 56.82 -5.60
C ASN A 128 3.06 56.92 -4.07
N VAL A 129 2.90 58.12 -3.50
CA VAL A 129 2.89 58.31 -2.04
C VAL A 129 1.69 57.60 -1.41
N THR A 130 0.53 57.67 -2.06
CA THR A 130 -0.69 56.98 -1.61
C THR A 130 -0.50 55.47 -1.63
N GLN A 131 0.13 54.93 -2.69
CA GLN A 131 0.45 53.51 -2.79
C GLN A 131 1.46 53.07 -1.71
N MET A 132 2.50 53.86 -1.44
CA MET A 132 3.44 53.56 -0.35
C MET A 132 2.77 53.57 1.02
N GLN A 133 1.79 54.45 1.26
CA GLN A 133 1.03 54.47 2.51
C GLN A 133 0.20 53.20 2.70
N ILE A 134 -0.46 52.73 1.64
CA ILE A 134 -1.19 51.44 1.65
C ILE A 134 -0.22 50.28 1.92
N ASP A 135 0.97 50.30 1.31
CA ASP A 135 1.97 49.24 1.51
C ASP A 135 2.53 49.25 2.95
N ILE A 136 2.75 50.42 3.56
CA ILE A 136 3.16 50.56 4.97
C ILE A 136 2.07 50.03 5.91
N GLU A 137 0.80 50.36 5.66
CA GLU A 137 -0.33 49.89 6.48
C GLU A 137 -0.47 48.36 6.40
N ASN A 138 -0.35 47.78 5.20
CA ASN A 138 -0.34 46.33 5.01
C ASN A 138 0.85 45.65 5.69
N LEU A 139 2.04 46.26 5.68
CA LEU A 139 3.22 45.74 6.38
C LEU A 139 3.03 45.79 7.89
N SER A 140 2.44 46.87 8.42
CA SER A 140 2.10 46.99 9.84
C SER A 140 1.11 45.91 10.29
N GLU A 141 0.07 45.65 9.50
CA GLU A 141 -0.87 44.55 9.79
C GLU A 141 -0.19 43.17 9.73
N GLN A 142 0.79 42.98 8.84
CA GLN A 142 1.58 41.75 8.78
C GLN A 142 2.47 41.58 10.00
N GLU A 143 3.11 42.64 10.49
CA GLU A 143 3.91 42.61 11.72
C GLU A 143 3.04 42.27 12.95
N GLU A 144 1.84 42.84 13.06
CA GLU A 144 0.92 42.56 14.17
C GLU A 144 0.48 41.09 14.16
N LYS A 145 0.11 40.54 13.00
CA LYS A 145 -0.18 39.09 12.84
C LYS A 145 1.03 38.21 13.14
N GLN A 146 2.24 38.64 12.79
CA GLN A 146 3.46 37.91 13.15
C GLN A 146 3.68 37.91 14.67
N GLN A 147 3.45 39.03 15.35
CA GLN A 147 3.54 39.11 16.80
C GLN A 147 2.50 38.22 17.50
N GLU A 148 1.27 38.17 17.01
CA GLU A 148 0.24 37.25 17.52
C GLU A 148 0.66 35.78 17.33
N ASN A 149 1.21 35.42 16.17
CA ASN A 149 1.70 34.07 15.92
C ASN A 149 2.87 33.70 16.85
N VAL A 150 3.78 34.63 17.10
CA VAL A 150 4.89 34.44 18.05
C VAL A 150 4.37 34.27 19.47
N ALA A 151 3.37 35.06 19.89
CA ALA A 151 2.74 34.91 21.20
C ALA A 151 2.07 33.54 21.35
N GLN A 152 1.36 33.07 20.31
CA GLN A 152 0.74 31.74 20.30
C GLN A 152 1.79 30.63 20.38
N MET A 153 2.90 30.75 19.64
CA MET A 153 4.01 29.80 19.73
C MET A 153 4.61 29.72 21.14
N HIS A 154 4.73 30.84 21.86
CA HIS A 154 5.22 30.82 23.25
C HIS A 154 4.26 30.07 24.18
N ILE A 155 2.95 30.23 23.99
CA ILE A 155 1.93 29.47 24.74
C ILE A 155 2.05 27.98 24.44
N ASP A 156 2.22 27.60 23.16
CA ASP A 156 2.35 26.20 22.75
C ASP A 156 3.63 25.56 23.31
N ILE A 157 4.76 26.28 23.33
CA ILE A 157 6.02 25.82 23.94
C ILE A 157 5.83 25.56 25.44
N LYS A 158 5.13 26.46 26.14
CA LYS A 158 4.85 26.29 27.58
C LYS A 158 3.99 25.05 27.82
N ASN A 159 2.94 24.87 27.03
CA ASN A 159 2.07 23.69 27.14
C ASN A 159 2.81 22.38 26.82
N LEU A 160 3.75 22.41 25.86
CA LEU A 160 4.59 21.25 25.53
C LEU A 160 5.56 20.91 26.65
N SER A 161 6.17 21.91 27.30
CA SER A 161 7.01 21.73 28.48
C SER A 161 6.24 21.05 29.63
N GLU A 162 5.02 21.54 29.93
CA GLU A 162 4.16 20.94 30.96
C GLU A 162 3.72 19.50 30.61
N GLN A 163 3.58 19.18 29.31
CA GLN A 163 3.31 17.81 28.86
C GLN A 163 4.53 16.90 28.98
N GLU A 164 5.73 17.42 28.74
CA GLU A 164 6.99 16.68 28.85
C GLU A 164 7.25 16.29 30.31
N GLU A 165 7.00 17.20 31.26
CA GLU A 165 7.12 16.93 32.70
C GLU A 165 6.15 15.82 33.15
N LYS A 166 4.89 15.87 32.70
CA LYS A 166 3.92 14.78 32.94
C LYS A 166 4.30 13.46 32.28
N GLN A 167 4.95 13.49 31.12
CA GLN A 167 5.44 12.27 30.47
C GLN A 167 6.60 11.67 31.26
N GLN A 168 7.51 12.48 31.79
CA GLN A 168 8.60 12.02 32.64
C GLN A 168 8.08 11.38 33.93
N GLU A 169 7.05 11.96 34.58
CA GLU A 169 6.38 11.34 35.73
C GLU A 169 5.75 9.98 35.40
N ASN A 170 5.07 9.88 34.26
CA ASN A 170 4.48 8.61 33.82
C ASN A 170 5.54 7.55 33.51
N VAL A 171 6.68 7.95 32.93
CA VAL A 171 7.80 7.05 32.66
C VAL A 171 8.44 6.58 33.97
N ALA A 172 8.60 7.45 34.96
CA ALA A 172 9.08 7.07 36.28
C ALA A 172 8.13 6.05 36.95
N GLN A 173 6.82 6.26 36.88
CA GLN A 173 5.83 5.32 37.40
C GLN A 173 5.88 3.97 36.67
N MET A 174 6.05 3.97 35.34
CA MET A 174 6.20 2.73 34.57
C MET A 174 7.45 1.95 34.95
N HIS A 175 8.56 2.60 35.30
CA HIS A 175 9.76 1.90 35.78
C HIS A 175 9.49 1.18 37.10
N ILE A 176 8.81 1.85 38.04
CA ILE A 176 8.39 1.24 39.32
C ILE A 176 7.46 0.04 39.07
N ASP A 177 6.51 0.16 38.15
CA ASP A 177 5.60 -0.94 37.82
C ASP A 177 6.32 -2.14 37.19
N ILE A 178 7.33 -1.90 36.35
CA ILE A 178 8.17 -2.95 35.74
C ILE A 178 8.99 -3.67 36.80
N GLU A 179 9.58 -2.94 37.74
CA GLU A 179 10.37 -3.51 38.83
C GLU A 179 9.50 -4.42 39.73
N ASN A 180 8.30 -3.94 40.10
CA ASN A 180 7.32 -4.73 40.85
C ASN A 180 6.85 -5.99 40.09
N LEU A 181 6.67 -5.89 38.77
CA LEU A 181 6.32 -7.03 37.91
C LEU A 181 7.46 -8.07 37.83
N SER A 182 8.71 -7.60 37.82
CA SER A 182 9.90 -8.46 37.84
C SER A 182 9.97 -9.26 39.14
N GLU A 183 9.77 -8.61 40.29
CA GLU A 183 9.73 -9.30 41.59
C GLU A 183 8.57 -10.32 41.68
N GLN A 184 7.42 -10.01 41.08
CA GLN A 184 6.31 -10.97 41.01
C GLN A 184 6.63 -12.17 40.12
N GLN A 185 7.36 -11.97 39.01
CA GLN A 185 7.80 -13.06 38.15
C GLN A 185 8.79 -13.99 38.86
N GLU A 186 9.74 -13.46 39.62
CA GLU A 186 10.68 -14.28 40.40
C GLU A 186 9.94 -15.17 41.41
N LYS A 187 8.98 -14.60 42.16
CA LYS A 187 8.13 -15.37 43.09
C LYS A 187 7.30 -16.44 42.38
N GLN A 188 6.80 -16.17 41.18
CA GLN A 188 6.09 -17.18 40.38
C GLN A 188 7.03 -18.30 39.91
N HIS A 189 8.26 -17.97 39.52
CA HIS A 189 9.26 -18.96 39.14
C HIS A 189 9.64 -19.88 40.31
N GLU A 190 9.78 -19.35 41.52
CA GLU A 190 9.99 -20.16 42.73
C GLU A 190 8.81 -21.10 43.01
N ASN A 191 7.58 -20.59 42.90
CA ASN A 191 6.37 -21.41 43.08
C ASN A 191 6.29 -22.54 42.03
N VAL A 192 6.61 -22.26 40.77
CA VAL A 192 6.63 -23.27 39.71
C VAL A 192 7.70 -24.33 39.98
N ALA A 193 8.90 -23.94 40.43
CA ALA A 193 9.95 -24.88 40.81
C ALA A 193 9.50 -25.78 41.97
N GLN A 194 8.79 -25.24 42.96
CA GLN A 194 8.25 -26.00 44.08
C GLN A 194 7.15 -26.98 43.65
N VAL A 195 6.28 -26.58 42.72
CA VAL A 195 5.25 -27.46 42.14
C VAL A 195 5.89 -28.60 41.35
N GLN A 196 6.95 -28.33 40.58
CA GLN A 196 7.68 -29.35 39.82
C GLN A 196 8.27 -30.42 40.74
N LEU A 197 8.87 -30.02 41.86
CA LEU A 197 9.38 -30.95 42.89
C LEU A 197 8.26 -31.79 43.53
N ASN A 198 7.08 -31.21 43.73
CA ASN A 198 5.93 -31.93 44.28
C ASN A 198 5.38 -32.97 43.28
N ILE A 199 5.36 -32.66 41.98
CA ILE A 199 4.96 -33.59 40.92
C ILE A 199 5.91 -34.78 40.87
N GLU A 200 7.24 -34.55 40.92
CA GLU A 200 8.22 -35.64 40.96
C GLU A 200 8.03 -36.55 42.18
N ARG A 201 7.74 -35.98 43.35
CA ARG A 201 7.46 -36.76 44.57
C ARG A 201 6.19 -37.62 44.42
N LEU A 202 5.11 -37.06 43.86
CA LEU A 202 3.86 -37.78 43.61
C LEU A 202 4.04 -38.91 42.60
N SER A 203 4.82 -38.69 41.53
CA SER A 203 5.13 -39.72 40.53
C SER A 203 5.86 -40.92 41.15
N ARG A 204 6.88 -40.67 41.98
CA ARG A 204 7.59 -41.73 42.71
C ARG A 204 6.68 -42.49 43.69
N GLN A 205 5.70 -41.79 44.26
CA GLN A 205 4.74 -42.40 45.18
C GLN A 205 3.76 -43.31 44.44
N GLN A 206 3.33 -42.95 43.23
CA GLN A 206 2.52 -43.80 42.35
C GLN A 206 3.29 -45.03 41.88
N GLU A 207 4.56 -44.91 41.50
CA GLU A 207 5.40 -46.06 41.11
C GLU A 207 5.48 -47.11 42.23
N LYS A 208 5.70 -46.67 43.48
CA LYS A 208 5.69 -47.57 44.66
C LYS A 208 4.33 -48.22 44.90
N GLN A 209 3.24 -47.51 44.66
CA GLN A 209 1.89 -48.09 44.77
C GLN A 209 1.64 -49.16 43.70
N HIS A 210 2.14 -48.95 42.48
CA HIS A 210 2.08 -49.95 41.41
C HIS A 210 2.93 -51.18 41.69
N GLU A 211 4.15 -51.03 42.25
CA GLU A 211 4.98 -52.15 42.70
C GLU A 211 4.27 -52.96 43.80
N ASN A 212 3.69 -52.30 44.80
CA ASN A 212 2.94 -52.97 45.86
C ASN A 212 1.71 -53.71 45.32
N ALA A 213 0.97 -53.12 44.37
CA ALA A 213 -0.17 -53.77 43.74
C ALA A 213 0.24 -55.02 42.93
N ALA A 214 1.38 -54.95 42.23
CA ALA A 214 1.94 -56.11 41.53
C ALA A 214 2.34 -57.24 42.49
N GLN A 215 2.91 -56.91 43.66
CA GLN A 215 3.23 -57.90 44.69
C GLN A 215 1.97 -58.57 45.27
N VAL A 216 0.93 -57.78 45.57
CA VAL A 216 -0.36 -58.31 46.03
C VAL A 216 -0.99 -59.25 44.98
N GLN A 217 -0.85 -58.93 43.69
CA GLN A 217 -1.36 -59.78 42.62
C GLN A 217 -0.64 -61.15 42.57
N LEU A 218 0.69 -61.17 42.75
CA LEU A 218 1.46 -62.41 42.86
C LEU A 218 1.08 -63.23 44.10
N ASP A 219 0.78 -62.57 45.22
CA ASP A 219 0.34 -63.24 46.44
C ASP A 219 -1.08 -63.84 46.28
N ILE A 220 -1.97 -63.17 45.55
CA ILE A 220 -3.29 -63.70 45.17
C ILE A 220 -3.16 -64.95 44.27
N GLU A 221 -2.26 -64.93 43.28
CA GLU A 221 -2.00 -66.10 42.42
C GLU A 221 -1.41 -67.29 43.22
N ARG A 222 -0.56 -67.02 44.21
CA ARG A 222 -0.07 -68.07 45.13
C ARG A 222 -1.18 -68.63 46.01
N LEU A 223 -2.07 -67.79 46.51
CA LEU A 223 -3.21 -68.22 47.32
C LEU A 223 -4.24 -69.02 46.51
N SER A 224 -4.45 -68.69 45.21
CA SER A 224 -5.33 -69.48 44.35
C SER A 224 -4.74 -70.86 44.05
N GLN A 225 -3.42 -70.97 43.84
CA GLN A 225 -2.73 -72.27 43.70
C GLN A 225 -2.79 -73.10 44.99
N GLN A 226 -2.80 -72.47 46.17
CA GLN A 226 -3.03 -73.17 47.44
C GLN A 226 -4.47 -73.67 47.60
N GLN A 227 -5.47 -72.96 47.04
CA GLN A 227 -6.86 -73.42 47.02
C GLN A 227 -7.08 -74.61 46.07
N GLU A 228 -6.35 -74.72 44.95
CA GLU A 228 -6.37 -75.90 44.07
C GLU A 228 -5.82 -77.18 44.74
N GLN A 229 -5.03 -77.07 45.81
CA GLN A 229 -4.58 -78.25 46.59
C GLN A 229 -5.62 -78.77 47.61
N HIS A 230 -6.75 -78.08 47.78
CA HIS A 230 -7.84 -78.46 48.71
C HIS A 230 -9.03 -79.18 48.05
N GLU A 231 -8.79 -79.94 46.96
CA GLU A 231 -9.80 -80.78 46.31
C GLU A 231 -10.14 -82.11 47.03
N ASN A 232 -9.66 -82.32 48.26
CA ASN A 232 -9.92 -83.54 49.05
C ASN A 232 -11.04 -83.42 50.10
N VAL A 233 -11.73 -82.28 50.19
CA VAL A 233 -12.81 -82.06 51.18
C VAL A 233 -14.19 -82.52 50.67
N ALA A 234 -14.41 -82.54 49.35
CA ALA A 234 -15.65 -83.03 48.74
C ALA A 234 -15.88 -84.55 48.93
N GLN A 235 -14.79 -85.33 49.06
CA GLN A 235 -14.86 -86.78 49.26
C GLN A 235 -15.22 -87.16 50.71
N VAL A 236 -14.95 -86.27 51.68
CA VAL A 236 -15.26 -86.49 53.11
C VAL A 236 -16.73 -86.18 53.40
N GLN A 237 -17.33 -85.25 52.67
CA GLN A 237 -18.73 -84.85 52.85
C GLN A 237 -19.74 -85.90 52.35
N LEU A 238 -19.37 -86.67 51.32
CA LEU A 238 -20.13 -87.83 50.83
C LEU A 238 -20.07 -89.06 51.77
N ASN A 239 -19.06 -89.13 52.65
CA ASN A 239 -18.92 -90.21 53.64
C ASN A 239 -19.66 -89.91 54.95
N LEU A 240 -19.98 -88.64 55.24
CA LEU A 240 -20.75 -88.23 56.42
C LEU A 240 -22.27 -88.33 56.23
N GLU A 241 -22.79 -88.23 54.99
CA GLU A 241 -24.22 -88.42 54.69
C GLU A 241 -24.67 -89.90 54.78
N ARG A 242 -23.74 -90.85 54.70
CA ARG A 242 -24.03 -92.29 54.87
C ARG A 242 -24.10 -92.74 56.34
N LEU A 243 -23.60 -91.92 57.27
CA LEU A 243 -23.62 -92.21 58.70
C LEU A 243 -24.80 -91.56 59.45
N SER A 244 -25.58 -90.68 58.81
CA SER A 244 -26.75 -90.03 59.43
C SER A 244 -28.06 -90.82 59.35
N GLN A 245 -28.02 -92.07 58.86
CA GLN A 245 -29.19 -92.97 58.79
C GLN A 245 -29.21 -94.10 59.84
N GLN A 246 -28.33 -94.06 60.85
CA GLN A 246 -28.47 -94.92 62.02
C GLN A 246 -28.53 -94.09 63.28
N GLN A 247 -29.74 -94.04 63.84
CA GLN A 247 -30.03 -93.89 65.26
C GLN A 247 -29.64 -92.55 65.91
N GLU A 248 -30.63 -91.73 66.24
CA GLU A 248 -31.38 -91.84 67.49
C GLU A 248 -30.57 -91.39 68.71
N GLN A 249 -31.17 -90.41 69.40
CA GLN A 249 -31.13 -90.20 70.85
C GLN A 249 -30.01 -89.31 71.43
N HIS A 250 -30.50 -88.14 71.86
CA HIS A 250 -30.35 -87.56 73.20
C HIS A 250 -29.01 -87.02 73.73
N GLU A 251 -29.21 -85.88 74.41
CA GLU A 251 -28.47 -85.33 75.56
C GLU A 251 -27.15 -84.60 75.28
N ASN A 252 -27.17 -83.26 75.36
CA ASN A 252 -27.12 -82.44 76.58
C ASN A 252 -25.79 -82.51 77.32
N VAL A 253 -25.18 -81.32 77.35
CA VAL A 253 -24.69 -80.66 78.55
C VAL A 253 -23.33 -81.12 79.09
N ALA A 254 -22.44 -80.14 79.03
CA ALA A 254 -21.38 -79.87 79.98
C ALA A 254 -20.29 -80.92 80.13
N GLN A 255 -19.17 -80.60 79.49
CA GLN A 255 -17.93 -80.39 80.21
C GLN A 255 -17.08 -79.48 79.30
N VAL A 256 -17.26 -78.15 79.28
CA VAL A 256 -16.94 -77.24 80.41
C VAL A 256 -15.87 -77.88 81.25
N GLN A 257 -14.60 -77.58 81.01
CA GLN A 257 -13.72 -77.21 82.12
C GLN A 257 -12.29 -76.92 81.69
N LEU A 258 -11.86 -77.26 80.46
CA LEU A 258 -10.42 -77.50 80.26
C LEU A 258 -9.65 -76.68 79.25
N ASN A 259 -10.21 -75.66 78.60
CA ASN A 259 -9.35 -74.73 77.84
C ASN A 259 -9.68 -73.23 78.06
N LEU A 260 -10.33 -72.92 79.19
CA LEU A 260 -10.35 -71.59 79.79
C LEU A 260 -8.95 -71.10 80.27
N GLU A 261 -7.89 -71.89 80.05
CA GLU A 261 -6.51 -71.60 80.47
C GLU A 261 -5.59 -71.09 79.34
N ARG A 262 -6.04 -71.05 78.08
CA ARG A 262 -5.21 -70.50 76.97
C ARG A 262 -5.67 -69.12 76.47
N LEU A 263 -6.51 -68.47 77.25
CA LEU A 263 -6.90 -67.06 77.09
C LEU A 263 -5.91 -66.06 77.74
N SER A 264 -4.72 -66.50 78.18
CA SER A 264 -3.75 -65.60 78.85
C SER A 264 -2.47 -65.27 78.05
N GLN A 265 -2.36 -65.62 76.76
CA GLN A 265 -1.11 -65.42 76.00
C GLN A 265 -1.22 -64.82 74.59
N GLN A 266 -2.33 -64.22 74.19
CA GLN A 266 -2.36 -63.40 72.96
C GLN A 266 -3.17 -62.11 73.16
N GLN A 267 -2.57 -61.17 73.89
CA GLN A 267 -2.75 -59.75 73.63
C GLN A 267 -1.89 -59.37 72.43
N GLU A 268 -2.47 -59.36 71.22
CA GLU A 268 -1.88 -58.65 70.06
C GLU A 268 -2.91 -58.49 68.94
N GLN A 269 -3.83 -57.53 69.08
CA GLN A 269 -4.59 -56.96 67.95
C GLN A 269 -4.77 -55.44 68.11
N HIS A 270 -3.67 -54.74 68.41
CA HIS A 270 -3.63 -53.27 68.42
C HIS A 270 -3.22 -52.64 67.07
N GLU A 271 -3.07 -53.42 65.99
CA GLU A 271 -2.70 -52.88 64.66
C GLU A 271 -3.88 -52.29 63.87
N ASN A 272 -5.10 -52.77 64.07
CA ASN A 272 -6.23 -52.36 63.22
C ASN A 272 -6.79 -50.97 63.55
N VAL A 273 -6.72 -50.52 64.81
CA VAL A 273 -7.30 -49.23 65.23
C VAL A 273 -6.42 -48.05 64.80
N ALA A 274 -5.10 -48.18 64.88
CA ALA A 274 -4.17 -47.14 64.44
C ALA A 274 -4.21 -46.91 62.92
N GLN A 275 -4.35 -48.00 62.15
CA GLN A 275 -4.46 -47.93 60.69
C GLN A 275 -5.77 -47.27 60.23
N VAL A 276 -6.88 -47.52 60.94
CA VAL A 276 -8.18 -46.89 60.65
C VAL A 276 -8.15 -45.39 60.97
N GLN A 277 -7.48 -44.98 62.04
CA GLN A 277 -7.38 -43.57 62.43
C GLN A 277 -6.51 -42.75 61.45
N LEU A 278 -5.40 -43.32 60.99
CA LEU A 278 -4.57 -42.75 59.92
C LEU A 278 -5.30 -42.65 58.57
N ASN A 279 -6.17 -43.63 58.27
CA ASN A 279 -6.99 -43.61 57.05
C ASN A 279 -8.11 -42.56 57.12
N LEU A 280 -8.68 -42.32 58.30
CA LEU A 280 -9.68 -41.25 58.52
C LEU A 280 -9.07 -39.85 58.39
N GLU A 281 -7.87 -39.61 58.92
CA GLU A 281 -7.15 -38.33 58.72
C GLU A 281 -6.77 -38.09 57.26
N ARG A 282 -6.36 -39.15 56.54
CA ARG A 282 -6.09 -39.06 55.10
C ARG A 282 -7.34 -38.75 54.28
N LEU A 283 -8.49 -39.32 54.65
CA LEU A 283 -9.78 -39.04 54.01
C LEU A 283 -10.25 -37.59 54.28
N SER A 284 -10.04 -37.04 55.48
CA SER A 284 -10.39 -35.65 55.77
C SER A 284 -9.50 -34.66 55.00
N GLN A 285 -8.19 -34.94 54.90
CA GLN A 285 -7.26 -34.13 54.10
C GLN A 285 -7.59 -34.19 52.59
N GLN A 286 -8.06 -35.35 52.09
CA GLN A 286 -8.54 -35.47 50.71
C GLN A 286 -9.83 -34.66 50.46
N GLN A 287 -10.77 -34.63 51.41
CA GLN A 287 -11.98 -33.82 51.30
C GLN A 287 -11.67 -32.32 51.28
N GLU A 288 -10.72 -31.85 52.10
CA GLU A 288 -10.28 -30.44 52.14
C GLU A 288 -9.56 -30.01 50.84
N GLN A 289 -8.80 -30.93 50.22
CA GLN A 289 -8.21 -30.70 48.89
C GLN A 289 -9.27 -30.63 47.78
N HIS A 290 -10.31 -31.46 47.83
CA HIS A 290 -11.41 -31.41 46.87
C HIS A 290 -12.23 -30.12 46.97
N GLU A 291 -12.49 -29.59 48.17
CA GLU A 291 -13.13 -28.29 48.36
C GLU A 291 -12.25 -27.13 47.84
N ASN A 292 -10.93 -27.18 48.06
CA ASN A 292 -10.01 -26.17 47.54
C ASN A 292 -9.90 -26.20 46.01
N VAL A 293 -9.91 -27.37 45.38
CA VAL A 293 -9.96 -27.50 43.91
C VAL A 293 -11.29 -26.98 43.37
N ALA A 294 -12.42 -27.30 44.00
CA ALA A 294 -13.73 -26.77 43.61
C ALA A 294 -13.79 -25.24 43.75
N GLN A 295 -13.20 -24.68 44.81
CA GLN A 295 -13.14 -23.23 45.03
C GLN A 295 -12.21 -22.53 44.02
N VAL A 296 -11.06 -23.12 43.67
CA VAL A 296 -10.16 -22.63 42.62
C VAL A 296 -10.83 -22.71 41.25
N GLN A 297 -11.61 -23.77 40.99
CA GLN A 297 -12.35 -23.95 39.75
C GLN A 297 -13.52 -22.93 39.63
N LEU A 298 -14.23 -22.67 40.72
CA LEU A 298 -15.22 -21.58 40.83
C LEU A 298 -14.59 -20.18 40.65
N ASN A 299 -13.35 -19.98 41.11
CA ASN A 299 -12.62 -18.73 40.94
C ASN A 299 -12.09 -18.56 39.49
N LEU A 300 -11.68 -19.64 38.83
CA LEU A 300 -11.29 -19.67 37.42
C LEU A 300 -12.48 -19.34 36.49
N GLU A 301 -13.67 -19.83 36.81
CA GLU A 301 -14.92 -19.53 36.08
C GLU A 301 -15.35 -18.06 36.17
N ARG A 302 -14.86 -17.31 37.18
CA ARG A 302 -15.20 -15.90 37.42
C ARG A 302 -14.15 -14.90 36.94
N LEU A 303 -13.04 -15.35 36.34
CA LEU A 303 -11.98 -14.46 35.86
C LEU A 303 -12.46 -13.58 34.70
N ARG A 304 -12.58 -12.28 34.95
CA ARG A 304 -12.81 -11.28 33.90
C ARG A 304 -11.52 -11.05 33.13
N TYR A 305 -11.46 -11.55 31.89
CA TYR A 305 -10.33 -11.28 30.99
C TYR A 305 -10.05 -9.77 30.83
N ILE A 306 -8.79 -9.38 31.02
CA ILE A 306 -8.32 -8.02 30.87
C ILE A 306 -8.27 -7.65 29.37
N LYS A 307 -8.33 -6.36 29.04
CA LYS A 307 -8.33 -5.90 27.64
C LYS A 307 -7.09 -6.39 26.87
N LYS A 308 -5.91 -6.39 27.49
CA LYS A 308 -4.66 -6.85 26.86
C LYS A 308 -4.76 -8.33 26.43
N ASP A 309 -5.26 -9.20 27.30
CA ASP A 309 -5.43 -10.64 27.00
C ASP A 309 -6.44 -10.86 25.89
N LYS A 310 -7.54 -10.10 25.89
CA LYS A 310 -8.54 -10.14 24.82
C LYS A 310 -7.93 -9.72 23.48
N ILE A 311 -7.08 -8.69 23.45
CA ILE A 311 -6.40 -8.23 22.23
C ILE A 311 -5.37 -9.27 21.76
N PHE A 312 -4.61 -9.85 22.67
CA PHE A 312 -3.67 -10.93 22.36
C PHE A 312 -4.39 -12.14 21.76
N CYS A 313 -5.44 -12.63 22.41
CA CYS A 313 -6.27 -13.73 21.91
C CYS A 313 -6.96 -13.39 20.58
N LEU A 314 -7.44 -12.15 20.41
CA LEU A 314 -7.98 -11.66 19.14
C LEU A 314 -6.94 -11.73 18.02
N SER A 315 -5.66 -11.42 18.31
CA SER A 315 -4.60 -11.45 17.30
C SER A 315 -4.36 -12.86 16.76
N ILE A 316 -4.40 -13.87 17.63
CA ILE A 316 -4.29 -15.29 17.25
C ILE A 316 -5.55 -15.73 16.51
N TYR A 317 -6.73 -15.45 17.07
CA TYR A 317 -8.03 -15.81 16.49
C TYR A 317 -8.22 -15.24 15.07
N ARG A 318 -7.78 -14.01 14.83
CA ARG A 318 -7.85 -13.36 13.50
C ARG A 318 -6.87 -13.94 12.49
N ARG A 319 -5.70 -14.41 12.93
CA ARG A 319 -4.73 -15.06 12.05
C ARG A 319 -5.13 -16.50 11.72
N SER A 320 -5.60 -17.26 12.71
CA SER A 320 -6.07 -18.63 12.52
C SER A 320 -7.06 -19.05 13.60
N ARG A 321 -8.33 -19.20 13.22
CA ARG A 321 -9.37 -19.72 14.11
C ARG A 321 -9.10 -21.15 14.57
N ARG A 322 -8.49 -21.98 13.71
CA ARG A 322 -8.12 -23.37 14.03
C ARG A 322 -7.01 -23.43 15.05
N CYS A 323 -5.96 -22.61 14.87
CA CYS A 323 -4.89 -22.47 15.85
C CYS A 323 -5.43 -21.97 17.18
N TYR A 324 -6.31 -20.96 17.15
CA TYR A 324 -6.95 -20.47 18.37
C TYR A 324 -7.79 -21.55 19.06
N LYS A 325 -8.54 -22.36 18.30
CA LYS A 325 -9.30 -23.50 18.85
C LYS A 325 -8.38 -24.46 19.61
N PHE A 326 -7.32 -24.89 18.93
CA PHE A 326 -6.33 -25.79 19.49
C PHE A 326 -5.70 -25.20 20.76
N LEU A 327 -5.23 -23.95 20.71
CA LEU A 327 -4.63 -23.28 21.86
C LEU A 327 -5.62 -23.07 23.02
N SER A 328 -6.90 -22.83 22.72
CA SER A 328 -7.92 -22.65 23.76
C SER A 328 -8.24 -23.93 24.54
N GLU A 329 -7.82 -25.10 24.07
CA GLU A 329 -7.90 -26.36 24.82
C GLU A 329 -6.83 -26.44 25.92
N PHE A 330 -5.71 -25.73 25.76
CA PHE A 330 -4.56 -25.77 26.69
C PHE A 330 -4.35 -24.46 27.47
N LEU A 331 -4.88 -23.33 26.97
CA LEU A 331 -4.70 -22.00 27.55
C LEU A 331 -6.03 -21.39 27.96
N LEU A 332 -6.02 -20.62 29.05
CA LEU A 332 -7.17 -19.81 29.47
C LEU A 332 -7.45 -18.70 28.45
N CYS A 333 -8.36 -19.00 27.53
CA CYS A 333 -8.67 -18.19 26.37
C CYS A 333 -10.14 -17.73 26.39
N PRO A 334 -10.46 -16.47 26.07
CA PRO A 334 -11.84 -16.04 25.95
C PRO A 334 -12.63 -16.88 24.94
N SER A 335 -13.91 -17.11 25.23
CA SER A 335 -14.78 -17.79 24.27
C SER A 335 -14.90 -17.04 22.94
N TYR A 336 -15.20 -17.76 21.86
CA TYR A 336 -15.47 -17.16 20.54
C TYR A 336 -16.50 -16.04 20.59
N THR A 337 -17.57 -16.24 21.36
CA THR A 337 -18.63 -15.26 21.58
C THR A 337 -18.06 -14.00 22.23
N THR A 338 -17.18 -14.13 23.22
CA THR A 338 -16.52 -12.99 23.87
C THR A 338 -15.67 -12.20 22.89
N LEU A 339 -14.85 -12.88 22.08
CA LEU A 339 -14.01 -12.24 21.07
C LEU A 339 -14.85 -11.54 19.98
N ASN A 340 -15.87 -12.22 19.46
CA ASN A 340 -16.78 -11.65 18.46
C ASN A 340 -17.54 -10.45 19.04
N THR A 341 -17.97 -10.50 20.30
CA THR A 341 -18.60 -9.35 20.99
C THR A 341 -17.64 -8.17 21.08
N GLN A 342 -16.34 -8.36 21.32
CA GLN A 342 -15.37 -7.26 21.28
C GLN A 342 -15.22 -6.67 19.89
N LEU A 343 -15.18 -7.51 18.85
CA LEU A 343 -15.09 -7.04 17.46
C LEU A 343 -16.34 -6.27 17.05
N ASN A 344 -17.51 -6.73 17.47
CA ASN A 344 -18.80 -6.12 17.18
C ASN A 344 -19.01 -4.76 17.87
N ARG A 345 -18.09 -4.33 18.75
CA ARG A 345 -18.08 -2.97 19.33
C ARG A 345 -17.47 -1.92 18.40
N ILE A 346 -16.78 -2.34 17.34
CA ILE A 346 -16.16 -1.44 16.37
C ILE A 346 -17.06 -1.44 15.12
N PRO A 347 -17.99 -0.47 14.98
CA PRO A 347 -18.87 -0.41 13.81
C PRO A 347 -18.05 0.05 12.59
N ILE A 348 -17.74 -0.90 11.71
CA ILE A 348 -17.10 -0.60 10.43
C ILE A 348 -18.21 -0.50 9.37
N VAL A 349 -18.54 0.72 8.98
CA VAL A 349 -19.54 1.03 7.95
C VAL A 349 -18.88 1.29 6.59
N THR A 350 -19.69 1.27 5.54
CA THR A 350 -19.31 1.68 4.19
C THR A 350 -18.89 3.16 4.16
N GLY A 351 -17.97 3.50 3.25
CA GLY A 351 -17.41 4.85 3.13
C GLY A 351 -16.41 5.19 4.24
N CYS A 352 -16.28 6.48 4.53
CA CYS A 352 -15.40 6.98 5.59
C CYS A 352 -16.20 7.16 6.89
N SER A 353 -15.79 6.46 7.95
CA SER A 353 -16.40 6.60 9.28
C SER A 353 -15.53 7.43 10.22
N ASN A 354 -16.15 8.12 11.18
CA ASN A 354 -15.41 8.91 12.18
C ASN A 354 -14.41 8.07 12.98
N ILE A 355 -14.70 6.78 13.21
CA ILE A 355 -13.80 5.87 13.90
C ILE A 355 -12.52 5.63 13.08
N ILE A 356 -12.67 5.47 11.76
CA ILE A 356 -11.52 5.35 10.87
C ILE A 356 -10.71 6.64 10.85
N LEU A 357 -11.35 7.81 10.78
CA LEU A 357 -10.64 9.09 10.83
C LEU A 357 -9.83 9.25 12.13
N GLN A 358 -10.45 8.98 13.28
CA GLN A 358 -9.75 9.02 14.57
C GLN A 358 -8.57 8.04 14.61
N TYR A 359 -8.77 6.82 14.10
CA TYR A 359 -7.71 5.82 14.00
C TYR A 359 -6.58 6.28 13.08
N LEU A 360 -6.90 6.84 11.91
CA LEU A 360 -5.93 7.37 10.96
C LEU A 360 -5.11 8.51 11.57
N THR A 361 -5.75 9.48 12.24
CA THR A 361 -5.07 10.58 12.94
C THR A 361 -4.14 10.08 14.04
N LEU A 362 -4.57 9.09 14.83
CA LEU A 362 -3.73 8.49 15.87
C LEU A 362 -2.53 7.74 15.28
N ASN A 363 -2.69 7.09 14.13
CA ASN A 363 -1.57 6.43 13.45
C ASN A 363 -0.61 7.44 12.84
N ALA A 364 -1.11 8.48 12.17
CA ALA A 364 -0.27 9.52 11.59
C ALA A 364 0.66 10.15 12.64
N LYS A 365 0.17 10.40 13.86
CA LYS A 365 0.98 10.91 14.98
C LYS A 365 2.10 9.98 15.44
N LYS A 366 1.95 8.67 15.23
CA LYS A 366 2.93 7.64 15.65
C LYS A 366 3.88 7.23 14.53
N MET A 367 3.59 7.59 13.29
CA MET A 367 4.37 7.22 12.13
C MET A 367 5.55 8.17 11.93
N ASP A 368 6.64 7.66 11.35
CA ASP A 368 7.78 8.48 10.95
C ASP A 368 7.31 9.56 9.95
N PRO A 369 7.80 10.82 10.03
CA PRO A 369 7.44 11.88 9.11
C PRO A 369 7.61 11.53 7.62
N LYS A 370 8.59 10.69 7.26
CA LYS A 370 8.80 10.20 5.90
C LYS A 370 7.66 9.29 5.46
N ASP A 371 7.15 8.47 6.38
CA ASP A 371 6.10 7.50 6.12
C ASP A 371 4.71 8.14 5.93
N LEU A 372 4.56 9.41 6.29
CA LEU A 372 3.36 10.21 6.00
C LEU A 372 3.18 10.47 4.50
N ASN A 373 4.24 10.37 3.69
CA ASN A 373 4.12 10.43 2.24
C ASN A 373 3.53 9.11 1.72
N ILE A 374 2.32 9.18 1.18
CA ILE A 374 1.54 7.98 0.85
C ILE A 374 1.04 7.97 -0.60
N ILE A 375 0.71 6.76 -1.03
CA ILE A 375 -0.10 6.47 -2.22
C ILE A 375 -1.49 6.05 -1.74
N LEU A 376 -2.53 6.60 -2.36
CA LEU A 376 -3.90 6.07 -2.25
C LEU A 376 -4.15 5.07 -3.38
N ALA A 377 -4.46 3.83 -3.05
CA ALA A 377 -4.76 2.79 -4.02
C ALA A 377 -6.18 2.25 -3.82
N TRP A 378 -6.81 1.83 -4.91
CA TRP A 378 -8.09 1.12 -4.86
C TRP A 378 -8.19 0.05 -5.93
N ASP A 379 -8.98 -0.97 -5.62
CA ASP A 379 -9.33 -2.04 -6.55
C ASP A 379 -10.74 -2.54 -6.26
N GLU A 380 -11.36 -3.12 -7.28
CA GLU A 380 -12.72 -3.65 -7.25
C GLU A 380 -12.70 -5.17 -7.28
N MET A 381 -13.49 -5.80 -6.40
CA MET A 381 -13.62 -7.26 -6.35
C MET A 381 -15.06 -7.67 -6.60
N ALA A 382 -15.27 -8.66 -7.47
CA ALA A 382 -16.59 -9.25 -7.67
C ALA A 382 -17.03 -10.00 -6.40
N ILE A 383 -18.27 -9.80 -6.00
CA ILE A 383 -18.93 -10.47 -4.88
C ILE A 383 -20.22 -11.14 -5.36
N LYS A 384 -20.67 -12.18 -4.65
CA LYS A 384 -21.94 -12.82 -4.97
C LYS A 384 -23.09 -11.89 -4.54
N PRO A 385 -23.98 -11.46 -5.45
CA PRO A 385 -25.14 -10.67 -5.08
C PRO A 385 -26.04 -11.46 -4.12
N SER A 386 -26.33 -10.88 -2.96
CA SER A 386 -27.16 -11.51 -1.94
C SER A 386 -27.69 -10.46 -0.97
N LEU A 387 -28.94 -10.61 -0.52
CA LEU A 387 -29.50 -9.79 0.55
C LEU A 387 -29.49 -10.55 1.87
N THR A 388 -29.02 -9.88 2.93
CA THR A 388 -29.07 -10.40 4.30
C THR A 388 -29.61 -9.32 5.23
N TYR A 389 -30.48 -9.69 6.16
CA TYR A 389 -31.01 -8.77 7.15
C TYR A 389 -30.12 -8.78 8.40
N ASP A 390 -29.51 -7.63 8.71
CA ASP A 390 -28.79 -7.40 9.95
C ASP A 390 -29.76 -6.93 11.03
N VAL A 391 -30.19 -7.89 11.85
CA VAL A 391 -31.13 -7.67 12.96
C VAL A 391 -30.60 -6.63 13.96
N LYS A 392 -29.28 -6.58 14.19
CA LYS A 392 -28.69 -5.70 15.21
C LYS A 392 -28.79 -4.24 14.83
N ASN A 393 -28.58 -3.94 13.55
CA ASN A 393 -28.57 -2.57 13.03
C ASN A 393 -29.85 -2.21 12.27
N ASP A 394 -30.85 -3.09 12.27
CA ASP A 394 -32.09 -2.97 11.50
C ASP A 394 -31.82 -2.55 10.04
N LYS A 395 -30.91 -3.28 9.39
CA LYS A 395 -30.39 -2.91 8.06
C LYS A 395 -30.36 -4.12 7.12
N ILE A 396 -30.91 -3.93 5.92
CA ILE A 396 -30.74 -4.89 4.83
C ILE A 396 -29.38 -4.65 4.16
N ILE A 397 -28.47 -5.63 4.25
CA ILE A 397 -27.15 -5.64 3.61
C ILE A 397 -27.29 -6.31 2.24
N GLY A 398 -26.50 -5.86 1.25
CA GLY A 398 -26.47 -6.43 -0.10
C GLY A 398 -26.90 -5.49 -1.23
N TYR A 399 -27.24 -4.25 -0.88
CA TYR A 399 -27.47 -3.18 -1.84
C TYR A 399 -26.19 -2.36 -2.08
N GLU A 400 -26.14 -1.70 -3.23
CA GLU A 400 -25.15 -0.66 -3.53
C GLU A 400 -25.16 0.41 -2.44
N ASP A 401 -24.00 0.62 -1.83
CA ASP A 401 -23.83 1.46 -0.64
C ASP A 401 -22.40 2.02 -0.61
N TRP A 402 -22.30 3.33 -0.81
CA TRP A 402 -21.05 4.08 -0.82
C TRP A 402 -20.77 4.80 0.52
N GLY A 403 -21.59 4.55 1.55
CA GLY A 403 -21.58 5.28 2.82
C GLY A 403 -22.33 6.62 2.75
N ILE A 404 -22.23 7.34 1.62
CA ILE A 404 -22.93 8.62 1.39
C ILE A 404 -24.23 8.40 0.63
N THR A 405 -24.18 7.54 -0.39
CA THR A 405 -25.33 7.25 -1.24
C THR A 405 -25.57 5.76 -1.25
N ARG A 406 -26.83 5.39 -1.01
CA ARG A 406 -27.30 4.00 -1.04
C ARG A 406 -28.47 3.91 -2.00
N THR A 407 -28.42 2.94 -2.92
CA THR A 407 -29.48 2.73 -3.91
C THR A 407 -30.14 1.37 -3.68
N ARG A 408 -31.23 1.08 -4.38
CA ARG A 408 -31.91 -0.23 -4.33
C ARG A 408 -31.34 -1.25 -5.34
N ARG A 409 -30.17 -0.97 -5.91
CA ARG A 409 -29.49 -1.90 -6.82
C ARG A 409 -28.71 -2.92 -6.02
N PHE A 410 -28.69 -4.17 -6.47
CA PHE A 410 -27.92 -5.21 -5.80
C PHE A 410 -26.43 -4.96 -5.97
N ALA A 411 -25.68 -5.06 -4.87
CA ALA A 411 -24.23 -5.05 -4.95
C ALA A 411 -23.73 -6.37 -5.53
N ASP A 412 -22.94 -6.29 -6.59
CA ASP A 412 -22.24 -7.41 -7.22
C ASP A 412 -20.72 -7.21 -7.20
N HIS A 413 -20.25 -6.03 -6.76
CA HIS A 413 -18.85 -5.74 -6.55
C HIS A 413 -18.63 -4.98 -5.23
N ALA A 414 -17.42 -5.11 -4.69
CA ALA A 414 -16.94 -4.33 -3.55
C ALA A 414 -15.64 -3.62 -3.94
N ILE A 415 -15.61 -2.31 -3.75
CA ILE A 415 -14.42 -1.49 -3.96
C ILE A 415 -13.75 -1.24 -2.61
N VAL A 416 -12.42 -1.38 -2.57
CA VAL A 416 -11.63 -1.18 -1.34
C VAL A 416 -10.59 -0.12 -1.59
N PHE A 417 -10.49 0.83 -0.67
CA PHE A 417 -9.45 1.85 -0.63
C PHE A 417 -8.43 1.49 0.44
N TYR A 418 -7.15 1.61 0.09
CA TYR A 418 -6.06 1.43 1.03
C TYR A 418 -4.94 2.41 0.73
N ILE A 419 -4.19 2.75 1.77
CA ILE A 419 -2.99 3.58 1.63
C ILE A 419 -1.74 2.72 1.70
N ARG A 420 -0.69 3.18 1.03
CA ARG A 420 0.65 2.62 1.13
C ARG A 420 1.66 3.74 1.36
N SER A 421 2.47 3.61 2.39
CA SER A 421 3.60 4.51 2.62
C SER A 421 4.66 4.34 1.54
N LEU A 422 5.22 5.46 1.06
CA LEU A 422 6.28 5.46 0.06
C LEU A 422 7.63 5.01 0.63
N SER A 423 7.89 5.31 1.90
CA SER A 423 9.19 5.06 2.54
C SER A 423 9.27 3.64 3.10
N SER A 424 8.42 3.27 4.07
CA SER A 424 8.43 1.91 4.65
C SER A 424 7.68 0.87 3.82
N GLY A 425 6.81 1.29 2.90
CA GLY A 425 5.94 0.37 2.18
C GLY A 425 4.77 -0.16 3.02
N GLN A 426 4.58 0.31 4.26
CA GLN A 426 3.47 -0.09 5.13
C GLN A 426 2.14 0.19 4.45
N LYS A 427 1.21 -0.77 4.55
CA LYS A 427 -0.11 -0.71 3.91
C LYS A 427 -1.23 -0.76 4.93
N MET A 428 -2.29 -0.02 4.67
CA MET A 428 -3.44 0.04 5.57
C MET A 428 -4.75 0.23 4.79
N PRO A 429 -5.72 -0.68 4.92
CA PRO A 429 -7.06 -0.46 4.37
C PRO A 429 -7.73 0.69 5.14
N ILE A 430 -8.34 1.62 4.40
CA ILE A 430 -8.99 2.80 4.98
C ILE A 430 -10.50 2.73 4.87
N GLY A 431 -11.04 2.09 3.83
CA GLY A 431 -12.49 1.93 3.72
C GLY A 431 -12.90 1.15 2.50
N TYR A 432 -14.21 0.95 2.37
CA TYR A 432 -14.80 0.17 1.29
C TYR A 432 -16.18 0.70 0.91
N GLY A 433 -16.63 0.35 -0.28
CA GLY A 433 -17.98 0.59 -0.77
C GLY A 433 -18.50 -0.62 -1.52
N PHE A 434 -19.81 -0.67 -1.71
CA PHE A 434 -20.49 -1.68 -2.50
C PHE A 434 -21.06 -1.05 -3.77
N CYS A 435 -20.74 -1.63 -4.92
CA CYS A 435 -21.13 -1.15 -6.24
C CYS A 435 -22.00 -2.18 -6.97
N ASN A 436 -22.86 -1.67 -7.86
CA ASN A 436 -23.59 -2.47 -8.84
C ASN A 436 -22.92 -2.30 -10.21
N SER A 437 -22.44 -3.40 -10.77
CA SER A 437 -21.62 -3.49 -11.96
C SER A 437 -20.39 -2.59 -11.89
N ALA A 438 -19.77 -2.31 -13.04
CA ALA A 438 -18.62 -1.43 -13.13
C ALA A 438 -18.97 -0.05 -12.53
N THR A 439 -18.16 0.37 -11.55
CA THR A 439 -18.37 1.60 -10.77
C THR A 439 -18.67 2.83 -11.66
N SER A 440 -19.64 3.68 -11.28
CA SER A 440 -19.86 4.96 -11.97
C SER A 440 -18.64 5.88 -11.82
N SER A 441 -18.06 6.34 -12.94
CA SER A 441 -16.85 7.18 -12.93
C SER A 441 -17.03 8.48 -12.14
N ILE A 442 -18.24 9.05 -12.14
CA ILE A 442 -18.59 10.26 -11.38
C ILE A 442 -18.62 9.97 -9.88
N GLN A 443 -19.17 8.82 -9.48
CA GLN A 443 -19.21 8.45 -8.07
C GLN A 443 -17.80 8.14 -7.56
N LEU A 444 -17.00 7.42 -8.36
CA LEU A 444 -15.62 7.11 -8.02
C LEU A 444 -14.77 8.37 -7.87
N SER A 445 -14.87 9.33 -8.79
CA SER A 445 -14.09 10.57 -8.72
C SER A 445 -14.41 11.37 -7.45
N LYS A 446 -15.68 11.40 -7.03
CA LYS A 446 -16.10 11.99 -5.75
C LYS A 446 -15.46 11.27 -4.56
N CYS A 447 -15.56 9.94 -4.51
CA CYS A 447 -14.98 9.16 -3.41
C CYS A 447 -13.46 9.32 -3.31
N VAL A 448 -12.75 9.33 -4.45
CA VAL A 448 -11.30 9.55 -4.47
C VAL A 448 -10.94 10.92 -3.91
N LYS A 449 -11.66 11.98 -4.31
CA LYS A 449 -11.47 13.33 -3.75
C LYS A 449 -11.68 13.37 -2.23
N GLU A 450 -12.78 12.80 -1.75
CA GLU A 450 -13.11 12.76 -0.33
C GLU A 450 -12.04 12.03 0.48
N TRP A 451 -11.60 10.86 0.01
CA TRP A 451 -10.52 10.13 0.68
C TRP A 451 -9.22 10.92 0.74
N LEU A 452 -8.84 11.61 -0.36
CA LEU A 452 -7.65 12.46 -0.36
C LEU A 452 -7.75 13.60 0.66
N ILE A 453 -8.91 14.27 0.73
CA ILE A 453 -9.17 15.33 1.71
C ILE A 453 -9.10 14.78 3.14
N TYR A 454 -9.75 13.65 3.40
CA TYR A 454 -9.73 12.99 4.71
C TYR A 454 -8.33 12.56 5.15
N LEU A 455 -7.52 12.05 4.22
CA LEU A 455 -6.14 11.68 4.52
C LEU A 455 -5.29 12.91 4.85
N GLN A 456 -5.47 14.01 4.13
CA GLN A 456 -4.79 15.29 4.39
C GLN A 456 -5.18 15.86 5.77
N THR A 457 -6.47 15.84 6.13
CA THR A 457 -6.91 16.33 7.45
C THR A 457 -6.40 15.47 8.61
N CYS A 458 -6.15 14.17 8.37
CA CYS A 458 -5.52 13.27 9.34
C CYS A 458 -3.99 13.46 9.47
N GLY A 459 -3.37 14.28 8.61
CA GLY A 459 -1.92 14.56 8.61
C GLY A 459 -1.09 13.76 7.60
N PHE A 460 -1.71 12.92 6.78
CA PHE A 460 -1.02 12.24 5.68
C PHE A 460 -0.76 13.19 4.51
N LYS A 461 0.24 12.87 3.70
CA LYS A 461 0.65 13.62 2.51
C LYS A 461 0.51 12.75 1.26
N PRO A 462 -0.68 12.65 0.66
CA PRO A 462 -0.87 11.91 -0.58
C PRO A 462 -0.02 12.52 -1.70
N LYS A 463 0.74 11.68 -2.41
CA LYS A 463 1.56 12.11 -3.57
C LYS A 463 1.11 11.49 -4.89
N ALA A 464 0.47 10.33 -4.83
CA ALA A 464 -0.04 9.64 -6.01
C ALA A 464 -1.27 8.80 -5.70
N THR A 465 -2.02 8.48 -6.76
CA THR A 465 -3.06 7.44 -6.74
C THR A 465 -2.65 6.25 -7.59
N VAL A 466 -3.12 5.05 -7.24
CA VAL A 466 -2.90 3.82 -8.03
C VAL A 466 -4.20 3.07 -8.22
N CYS A 467 -4.54 2.74 -9.47
CA CYS A 467 -5.69 1.90 -9.82
C CYS A 467 -5.38 1.06 -11.07
N ASP A 468 -6.27 0.13 -11.43
CA ASP A 468 -6.15 -0.60 -12.68
C ASP A 468 -6.56 0.26 -13.90
N GLN A 469 -6.46 -0.30 -15.10
CA GLN A 469 -6.86 0.37 -16.34
C GLN A 469 -8.31 0.07 -16.77
N GLY A 470 -9.20 -0.23 -15.82
CA GLY A 470 -10.62 -0.35 -16.08
C GLY A 470 -11.19 0.94 -16.67
N GLY A 471 -12.12 0.83 -17.62
CA GLY A 471 -12.78 1.98 -18.25
C GLY A 471 -13.31 3.02 -17.26
N PRO A 472 -13.99 2.62 -16.17
CA PRO A 472 -14.42 3.55 -15.12
C PRO A 472 -13.29 4.28 -14.39
N ASN A 473 -12.20 3.58 -14.07
CA ASN A 473 -11.04 4.15 -13.38
C ASN A 473 -10.37 5.22 -14.27
N ILE A 474 -10.15 4.91 -15.54
CA ILE A 474 -9.61 5.85 -16.52
C ILE A 474 -10.53 7.07 -16.65
N ALA A 475 -11.84 6.86 -16.77
CA ALA A 475 -12.81 7.95 -16.89
C ALA A 475 -12.83 8.84 -15.62
N ALA A 476 -12.76 8.25 -14.43
CA ALA A 476 -12.71 8.97 -13.16
C ALA A 476 -11.44 9.82 -13.04
N ILE A 477 -10.26 9.26 -13.36
CA ILE A 477 -8.99 10.02 -13.38
C ILE A 477 -9.04 11.16 -14.39
N ASN A 478 -9.57 10.92 -15.59
CA ASN A 478 -9.69 11.96 -16.61
C ASN A 478 -10.62 13.10 -16.17
N LEU A 479 -11.72 12.79 -15.47
CA LEU A 479 -12.60 13.80 -14.87
C LEU A 479 -11.83 14.69 -13.88
N LEU A 480 -11.04 14.09 -12.97
CA LEU A 480 -10.23 14.83 -11.99
C LEU A 480 -9.20 15.77 -12.65
N ILE A 481 -8.52 15.27 -13.70
CA ILE A 481 -7.54 16.06 -14.47
C ILE A 481 -8.25 17.21 -15.21
N GLN A 482 -9.41 16.97 -15.82
CA GLN A 482 -10.17 17.98 -16.54
C GLN A 482 -10.66 19.10 -15.62
N GLU A 483 -11.18 18.76 -14.44
CA GLU A 483 -11.58 19.75 -13.43
C GLU A 483 -10.40 20.61 -12.99
N THR A 484 -9.23 19.99 -12.76
CA THR A 484 -8.00 20.71 -12.40
C THR A 484 -7.59 21.69 -13.50
N ARG A 485 -7.63 21.27 -14.77
CA ARG A 485 -7.31 22.13 -15.92
C ARG A 485 -8.29 23.29 -16.08
N ALA A 486 -9.55 23.12 -15.69
CA ALA A 486 -10.53 24.20 -15.72
C ALA A 486 -10.27 25.26 -14.64
N GLN A 487 -9.70 24.86 -13.50
CA GLN A 487 -9.47 25.74 -12.35
C GLN A 487 -8.06 26.35 -12.32
N HIS A 488 -7.06 25.69 -12.90
CA HIS A 488 -5.66 26.11 -12.83
C HIS A 488 -5.03 26.21 -14.23
N PHE A 489 -4.58 27.42 -14.60
CA PHE A 489 -3.90 27.69 -15.88
C PHE A 489 -2.46 27.13 -15.97
N LYS A 490 -1.91 26.51 -14.91
CA LYS A 490 -0.54 25.98 -14.88
C LYS A 490 -0.42 24.57 -15.50
N GLN A 491 0.68 24.37 -16.23
CA GLN A 491 0.91 23.41 -17.32
C GLN A 491 1.14 21.93 -16.93
N ASN A 492 0.73 21.44 -15.76
CA ASN A 492 0.99 20.04 -15.41
C ASN A 492 -0.07 19.11 -16.01
N LYS A 493 0.13 18.71 -17.27
CA LYS A 493 -0.88 18.02 -18.10
C LYS A 493 -1.40 16.71 -17.51
N ASN A 494 -0.66 16.04 -16.63
CA ASN A 494 -0.94 14.66 -16.22
C ASN A 494 -1.20 14.49 -14.71
N THR A 495 -1.39 15.57 -13.95
CA THR A 495 -1.72 15.51 -12.51
C THR A 495 -3.06 16.17 -12.24
N PHE A 496 -3.69 15.84 -11.12
CA PHE A 496 -4.91 16.50 -10.66
C PHE A 496 -4.69 17.13 -9.27
N TYR A 497 -5.44 18.19 -8.95
CA TYR A 497 -5.25 19.00 -7.74
C TYR A 497 -6.38 18.75 -6.74
N VAL A 498 -6.03 18.40 -5.50
CA VAL A 498 -6.99 18.16 -4.41
C VAL A 498 -6.40 18.65 -3.08
N GLY A 499 -7.15 19.50 -2.38
CA GLY A 499 -6.86 19.92 -1.01
C GLY A 499 -5.47 20.52 -0.80
N GLY A 500 -5.00 21.37 -1.71
CA GLY A 500 -3.71 22.04 -1.59
C GLY A 500 -2.56 21.37 -2.36
N GLU A 501 -2.70 20.12 -2.78
CA GLU A 501 -1.60 19.31 -3.33
C GLU A 501 -1.89 18.80 -4.75
N TYR A 502 -0.82 18.66 -5.55
CA TYR A 502 -0.88 17.98 -6.85
C TYR A 502 -0.63 16.48 -6.67
N ILE A 503 -1.55 15.67 -7.20
CA ILE A 503 -1.54 14.22 -7.10
C ILE A 503 -1.26 13.59 -8.46
N ALA A 504 -0.30 12.68 -8.51
CA ALA A 504 0.04 11.93 -9.72
C ALA A 504 -0.84 10.67 -9.86
N PRO A 505 -1.66 10.54 -10.92
CA PRO A 505 -2.37 9.31 -11.21
C PRO A 505 -1.43 8.29 -11.83
N LEU A 506 -1.31 7.12 -11.20
CA LEU A 506 -0.55 5.98 -11.67
C LEU A 506 -1.49 4.80 -11.92
N TYR A 507 -1.10 3.93 -12.84
CA TYR A 507 -1.79 2.68 -13.10
C TYR A 507 -0.98 1.51 -12.61
N ASP A 508 -1.67 0.42 -12.22
CA ASP A 508 -0.99 -0.80 -11.81
C ASP A 508 -0.12 -1.34 -12.95
N TYR A 509 1.19 -1.26 -12.73
CA TYR A 509 2.23 -1.77 -13.62
C TYR A 509 2.04 -3.24 -14.01
N VAL A 510 1.57 -4.05 -13.06
CA VAL A 510 1.34 -5.47 -13.27
C VAL A 510 0.20 -5.69 -14.28
N HIS A 511 -0.82 -4.84 -14.24
CA HIS A 511 -1.90 -4.86 -15.23
C HIS A 511 -1.43 -4.33 -16.58
N LEU A 512 -0.54 -3.33 -16.61
CA LEU A 512 0.08 -2.85 -17.85
C LEU A 512 0.83 -3.96 -18.59
N GLN A 513 1.68 -4.72 -17.89
CA GLN A 513 2.41 -5.83 -18.50
C GLN A 513 1.48 -6.91 -19.08
N LYS A 514 0.43 -7.27 -18.32
CA LYS A 514 -0.60 -8.18 -18.83
C LYS A 514 -1.28 -7.62 -20.08
N GLY A 515 -1.56 -6.32 -20.09
CA GLY A 515 -2.15 -5.59 -21.20
C GLY A 515 -1.27 -5.57 -22.45
N VAL A 516 0.03 -5.34 -22.31
CA VAL A 516 1.01 -5.41 -23.42
C VAL A 516 0.99 -6.80 -24.03
N ARG A 517 1.14 -7.85 -23.21
CA ARG A 517 1.11 -9.24 -23.68
C ARG A 517 -0.24 -9.61 -24.32
N ASN A 518 -1.36 -9.19 -23.75
CA ASN A 518 -2.69 -9.47 -24.31
C ASN A 518 -2.93 -8.74 -25.64
N ASN A 519 -2.42 -7.52 -25.80
CA ASN A 519 -2.49 -6.80 -27.07
C ASN A 519 -1.61 -7.49 -28.11
N LEU A 520 -0.38 -7.87 -27.76
CA LEU A 520 0.52 -8.55 -28.69
C LEU A 520 -0.01 -9.92 -29.14
N LEU A 521 -0.71 -10.65 -28.26
CA LEU A 521 -1.37 -11.91 -28.60
C LEU A 521 -2.43 -11.78 -29.71
N ASN A 522 -3.10 -10.63 -29.83
CA ASN A 522 -4.23 -10.44 -30.75
C ASN A 522 -3.95 -9.38 -31.83
N LYS A 523 -2.82 -8.67 -31.74
CA LYS A 523 -2.48 -7.52 -32.58
C LYS A 523 -0.97 -7.46 -32.77
N HIS A 524 -0.56 -6.87 -33.88
CA HIS A 524 0.85 -6.59 -34.14
C HIS A 524 1.27 -5.26 -33.51
N LEU A 525 2.50 -5.20 -33.01
CA LEU A 525 3.09 -4.00 -32.44
C LEU A 525 3.96 -3.33 -33.50
N LEU A 526 3.52 -2.16 -33.96
CA LEU A 526 4.26 -1.36 -34.93
C LEU A 526 5.33 -0.52 -34.22
N LEU A 527 6.60 -0.69 -34.60
CA LEU A 527 7.75 -0.01 -33.98
C LEU A 527 7.81 1.47 -34.34
N ASN A 528 7.44 1.82 -35.57
CA ASN A 528 7.39 3.21 -36.05
C ASN A 528 6.00 3.57 -36.58
N LYS A 529 5.33 4.50 -35.90
CA LYS A 529 3.98 4.95 -36.25
C LYS A 529 3.93 5.72 -37.58
N ASP A 530 5.05 6.32 -37.97
CA ASP A 530 5.17 7.14 -39.17
C ASP A 530 5.68 6.34 -40.39
N ALA A 531 5.87 5.02 -40.23
CA ALA A 531 6.29 4.14 -41.32
C ALA A 531 5.26 4.13 -42.46
N ARG A 532 5.78 4.25 -43.70
CA ARG A 532 5.00 4.13 -44.93
C ARG A 532 4.34 2.75 -44.98
N LEU A 533 3.15 2.65 -45.59
CA LEU A 533 2.38 1.39 -45.65
C LEU A 533 3.20 0.20 -46.17
N SER A 534 4.12 0.43 -47.11
CA SER A 534 5.03 -0.57 -47.67
C SER A 534 6.13 -1.06 -46.72
N GLU A 535 6.44 -0.31 -45.66
CA GLU A 535 7.51 -0.60 -44.69
C GLU A 535 6.93 -1.08 -43.34
N ARG A 536 5.60 -1.15 -43.20
CA ARG A 536 4.96 -1.55 -41.94
C ARG A 536 5.12 -3.03 -41.63
N GLU A 537 5.17 -3.89 -42.65
CA GLU A 537 5.35 -5.33 -42.46
C GLU A 537 6.74 -5.67 -41.92
N SER A 538 7.79 -4.97 -42.35
CA SER A 538 9.16 -5.17 -41.85
C SER A 538 9.44 -4.49 -40.50
N GLN A 539 8.50 -3.68 -40.00
CA GLN A 539 8.63 -2.92 -38.74
C GLN A 539 7.55 -3.29 -37.72
N CYS A 540 6.96 -4.48 -37.85
CA CYS A 540 5.97 -5.00 -36.90
C CYS A 540 6.54 -6.18 -36.09
N ALA A 541 6.21 -6.23 -34.81
CA ALA A 541 6.41 -7.39 -33.97
C ALA A 541 5.07 -8.12 -33.82
N SER A 542 5.06 -9.43 -34.07
CA SER A 542 3.92 -10.31 -33.88
C SER A 542 4.17 -11.29 -32.74
N TRP A 543 3.10 -11.87 -32.19
CA TRP A 543 3.24 -12.99 -31.26
C TRP A 543 3.82 -14.23 -31.95
N ASP A 544 3.63 -14.37 -33.26
CA ASP A 544 4.17 -15.49 -34.04
C ASP A 544 5.70 -15.51 -34.01
N HIS A 545 6.37 -14.35 -33.94
CA HIS A 545 7.83 -14.30 -33.75
C HIS A 545 8.28 -14.98 -32.46
N ILE A 546 7.48 -14.86 -31.40
CA ILE A 546 7.74 -15.50 -30.09
C ILE A 546 7.46 -17.01 -30.18
N ILE A 547 6.40 -17.41 -30.89
CA ILE A 547 6.09 -18.83 -31.13
C ILE A 547 7.25 -19.49 -31.89
N THR A 548 7.68 -18.90 -33.01
CA THR A 548 8.79 -19.40 -33.82
C THR A 548 10.06 -19.54 -33.00
N ALA A 549 10.42 -18.52 -32.21
CA ALA A 549 11.60 -18.59 -31.34
C ALA A 549 11.50 -19.72 -30.31
N TYR A 550 10.31 -19.92 -29.73
CA TYR A 550 10.08 -21.01 -28.78
C TYR A 550 10.13 -22.40 -29.44
N GLU A 551 9.64 -22.54 -30.67
CA GLU A 551 9.68 -23.80 -31.41
C GLU A 551 11.10 -24.18 -31.84
N ILE A 552 11.96 -23.19 -32.14
CA ILE A 552 13.39 -23.40 -32.45
C ILE A 552 14.14 -24.00 -31.25
N ASP A 553 13.89 -23.51 -30.03
CA ASP A 553 14.44 -24.13 -28.82
C ASP A 553 13.41 -24.20 -27.67
N ARG A 554 12.70 -25.33 -27.61
CA ARG A 554 11.76 -25.63 -26.53
C ARG A 554 12.44 -25.87 -25.17
N LYS A 555 13.78 -25.85 -25.08
CA LYS A 555 14.53 -26.05 -23.82
C LYS A 555 14.78 -24.76 -23.02
N MET A 556 14.16 -23.64 -23.39
CA MET A 556 14.18 -22.43 -22.57
C MET A 556 13.64 -22.70 -21.16
N LYS A 557 14.54 -22.75 -20.17
CA LYS A 557 14.25 -23.20 -18.79
C LYS A 557 13.08 -22.47 -18.10
N LYS A 558 12.74 -21.26 -18.55
CA LYS A 558 11.70 -20.41 -17.93
C LYS A 558 10.36 -20.44 -18.68
N LEU A 559 10.33 -20.91 -19.93
CA LEU A 559 9.12 -20.91 -20.76
C LEU A 559 8.56 -22.33 -20.88
N THR A 560 7.25 -22.40 -21.00
CA THR A 560 6.48 -23.63 -21.21
C THR A 560 5.39 -23.35 -22.22
N ASP A 561 4.70 -24.38 -22.71
CA ASP A 561 3.55 -24.24 -23.62
C ASP A 561 2.49 -23.24 -23.10
N SER A 562 2.26 -23.20 -21.78
CA SER A 562 1.36 -22.24 -21.12
C SER A 562 1.83 -20.78 -21.13
N HIS A 563 3.06 -20.51 -21.59
CA HIS A 563 3.56 -19.15 -21.82
C HIS A 563 3.28 -18.67 -23.23
N ILE A 564 3.21 -19.59 -24.19
CA ILE A 564 3.34 -19.30 -25.62
C ILE A 564 2.02 -19.48 -26.34
N PHE A 565 1.33 -20.60 -26.13
CA PHE A 565 0.15 -20.95 -26.90
C PHE A 565 -1.11 -20.28 -26.32
N PRO A 566 -1.84 -19.44 -27.07
CA PRO A 566 -2.96 -18.65 -26.57
C PRO A 566 -4.04 -19.43 -25.81
N SER A 567 -4.31 -20.67 -26.23
CA SER A 567 -5.28 -21.58 -25.61
C SER A 567 -4.87 -22.06 -24.21
N LEU A 568 -3.57 -22.11 -23.94
CA LEU A 568 -2.99 -22.60 -22.68
C LEU A 568 -2.55 -21.47 -21.74
N ILE A 569 -2.51 -20.22 -22.21
CA ILE A 569 -2.05 -19.07 -21.43
C ILE A 569 -3.05 -18.73 -20.31
N PRO A 570 -2.64 -18.81 -19.03
CA PRO A 570 -3.46 -18.32 -17.93
C PRO A 570 -3.38 -16.78 -17.92
N LYS A 571 -4.28 -16.10 -18.64
CA LYS A 571 -4.24 -14.64 -18.89
C LYS A 571 -4.11 -13.80 -17.62
N MET A 572 -4.69 -14.24 -16.50
CA MET A 572 -4.64 -13.53 -15.21
C MET A 572 -3.30 -13.69 -14.47
N LYS A 573 -2.52 -14.73 -14.76
CA LYS A 573 -1.23 -14.97 -14.10
C LYS A 573 -0.13 -14.14 -14.78
N VAL A 574 0.28 -13.11 -14.08
CA VAL A 574 1.27 -12.11 -14.52
C VAL A 574 2.62 -12.73 -14.85
N LYS A 575 3.02 -13.75 -14.08
CA LYS A 575 4.27 -14.51 -14.28
C LYS A 575 4.51 -14.86 -15.75
N PHE A 576 3.48 -15.35 -16.44
CA PHE A 576 3.60 -15.78 -17.84
C PHE A 576 3.88 -14.60 -18.77
N ALA A 577 3.24 -13.45 -18.55
CA ALA A 577 3.50 -12.25 -19.33
C ALA A 577 4.93 -11.73 -19.12
N VAL A 578 5.39 -11.68 -17.88
CA VAL A 578 6.73 -11.18 -17.52
C VAL A 578 7.83 -12.07 -18.07
N GLN A 579 7.66 -13.40 -17.98
CA GLN A 579 8.70 -14.32 -18.42
C GLN A 579 8.85 -14.33 -19.95
N VAL A 580 7.74 -14.22 -20.69
CA VAL A 580 7.78 -14.12 -22.17
C VAL A 580 8.40 -12.80 -22.61
N LEU A 581 8.01 -11.68 -21.99
CA LEU A 581 8.54 -10.35 -22.32
C LEU A 581 9.83 -10.03 -21.55
N SER A 582 10.68 -11.02 -21.34
CA SER A 582 11.93 -10.86 -20.57
C SER A 582 13.13 -10.62 -21.47
N HIS A 583 14.16 -9.97 -20.92
CA HIS A 583 15.42 -9.74 -21.62
C HIS A 583 16.04 -11.04 -22.13
N THR A 584 15.96 -12.13 -21.34
CA THR A 584 16.49 -13.44 -21.74
C THR A 584 15.82 -14.03 -22.98
N VAL A 585 14.56 -13.68 -23.24
CA VAL A 585 13.85 -14.12 -24.46
C VAL A 585 14.23 -13.21 -25.63
N ALA A 586 14.36 -11.90 -25.40
CA ALA A 586 14.84 -10.96 -26.40
C ALA A 586 16.26 -11.32 -26.88
N ASP A 587 17.21 -11.51 -25.94
CA ASP A 587 18.59 -11.89 -26.24
C ASP A 587 18.68 -13.21 -27.03
N PHE A 588 17.78 -14.15 -26.75
CA PHE A 588 17.71 -15.41 -27.48
C PHE A 588 17.20 -15.21 -28.92
N ILE A 589 16.17 -14.38 -29.09
CA ILE A 589 15.67 -14.02 -30.43
C ILE A 589 16.78 -13.31 -31.22
N ASP A 590 17.48 -12.35 -30.60
CA ASP A 590 18.61 -11.65 -31.22
C ASP A 590 19.77 -12.60 -31.56
N MET A 591 20.07 -13.58 -30.69
CA MET A 591 21.04 -14.64 -30.97
C MET A 591 20.63 -15.46 -32.20
N ILE A 592 19.38 -15.91 -32.31
CA ILE A 592 18.93 -16.66 -33.50
C ILE A 592 19.07 -15.79 -34.76
N LEU A 593 18.67 -14.53 -34.68
CA LEU A 593 18.69 -13.63 -35.84
C LEU A 593 20.12 -13.35 -36.30
N SER A 594 21.03 -13.07 -35.37
CA SER A 594 22.46 -12.89 -35.66
C SER A 594 23.11 -14.16 -36.23
N LEU A 595 22.77 -15.34 -35.71
CA LEU A 595 23.21 -16.63 -36.25
C LEU A 595 22.68 -16.92 -37.65
N ASN A 596 21.56 -16.31 -38.06
CA ASN A 596 20.99 -16.46 -39.40
C ASN A 596 21.49 -15.38 -40.40
N THR A 597 21.93 -14.21 -39.94
CA THR A 597 22.49 -13.15 -40.81
C THR A 597 23.96 -13.36 -41.12
N ASP A 598 24.71 -13.92 -40.17
CA ASP A 598 26.05 -14.44 -40.42
C ASP A 598 25.92 -15.91 -40.84
N GLY A 599 25.79 -16.16 -42.14
CA GLY A 599 25.84 -17.51 -42.71
C GLY A 599 27.14 -18.31 -42.43
N ASP A 600 27.98 -17.83 -41.52
CA ASP A 600 29.32 -18.31 -41.19
C ASP A 600 29.53 -18.57 -39.69
N LEU A 601 28.58 -19.22 -39.01
CA LEU A 601 28.95 -20.12 -37.91
C LEU A 601 28.56 -21.57 -38.21
N HIS A 602 29.26 -22.12 -39.21
CA HIS A 602 29.50 -23.55 -39.24
C HIS A 602 30.16 -23.99 -37.93
N GLY A 603 29.40 -24.67 -37.06
CA GLY A 603 29.88 -25.84 -36.34
C GLY A 603 30.96 -25.66 -35.27
N VAL A 604 30.73 -24.86 -34.22
CA VAL A 604 31.46 -25.13 -32.97
C VAL A 604 30.83 -26.37 -32.31
N SER A 605 31.48 -27.51 -32.49
CA SER A 605 31.03 -28.77 -31.89
C SER A 605 30.93 -28.64 -30.36
N GLN A 606 29.92 -29.27 -29.74
CA GLN A 606 29.77 -29.34 -28.28
C GLN A 606 31.07 -29.73 -27.55
N PRO A 607 31.92 -30.64 -28.07
CA PRO A 607 33.24 -30.92 -27.50
C PRO A 607 34.17 -29.71 -27.44
N THR A 608 34.17 -28.84 -28.45
CA THR A 608 35.00 -27.63 -28.47
C THR A 608 34.55 -26.65 -27.38
N VAL A 609 33.24 -26.44 -27.25
CA VAL A 609 32.68 -25.62 -26.16
C VAL A 609 33.02 -26.21 -24.80
N SER A 610 32.88 -27.54 -24.62
CA SER A 610 33.20 -28.21 -23.37
C SER A 610 34.67 -28.06 -22.98
N ARG A 611 35.60 -28.13 -23.94
CA ARG A 611 37.03 -27.91 -23.70
C ARG A 611 37.34 -26.47 -23.33
N ILE A 612 36.69 -25.50 -23.98
CA ILE A 612 36.87 -24.08 -23.65
C ILE A 612 36.36 -23.80 -22.24
N VAL A 613 35.15 -24.29 -21.90
CA VAL A 613 34.59 -24.14 -20.55
C VAL A 613 35.51 -24.76 -19.51
N ALA A 614 36.01 -25.99 -19.73
CA ALA A 614 36.95 -26.63 -18.81
C ALA A 614 38.23 -25.79 -18.61
N LYS A 615 38.87 -25.35 -19.71
CA LYS A 615 40.09 -24.51 -19.64
C LYS A 615 39.87 -23.20 -18.88
N VAL A 616 38.74 -22.53 -19.14
CA VAL A 616 38.41 -21.26 -18.46
C VAL A 616 38.10 -21.51 -16.99
N SER A 617 37.34 -22.55 -16.66
CA SER A 617 37.03 -22.92 -15.27
C SER A 617 38.30 -23.27 -14.48
N GLU A 618 39.23 -24.00 -15.07
CA GLU A 618 40.53 -24.31 -14.45
C GLU A 618 41.38 -23.06 -14.21
N ALA A 619 41.44 -22.15 -15.19
CA ALA A 619 42.15 -20.88 -15.04
C ALA A 619 41.55 -20.02 -13.91
N ILE A 620 40.22 -19.92 -13.83
CA ILE A 620 39.53 -19.20 -12.75
C ILE A 620 39.82 -19.86 -11.40
N ALA A 621 39.73 -21.19 -11.31
CA ALA A 621 40.03 -21.94 -10.09
C ALA A 621 41.47 -21.73 -9.62
N ALA A 622 42.45 -21.68 -10.53
CA ALA A 622 43.85 -21.41 -10.21
C ALA A 622 44.06 -19.98 -9.66
N HIS A 623 43.25 -19.01 -10.10
CA HIS A 623 43.30 -17.64 -9.60
C HIS A 623 42.47 -17.42 -8.33
N LEU A 624 41.51 -18.29 -8.01
CA LEU A 624 40.61 -18.13 -6.87
C LEU A 624 41.36 -17.88 -5.54
N PRO A 625 42.45 -18.60 -5.21
CA PRO A 625 43.21 -18.32 -3.99
C PRO A 625 43.85 -16.95 -3.98
N HIS A 626 44.06 -16.26 -5.10
CA HIS A 626 44.68 -14.92 -5.13
C HIS A 626 43.67 -13.81 -4.83
N PHE A 627 42.39 -14.02 -5.15
CA PHE A 627 41.34 -13.00 -5.04
C PHE A 627 40.36 -13.26 -3.88
N VAL A 628 40.16 -14.52 -3.50
CA VAL A 628 39.23 -14.92 -2.44
C VAL A 628 40.04 -15.33 -1.21
N ARG A 629 40.33 -14.34 -0.37
CA ARG A 629 40.97 -14.53 0.94
C ARG A 629 40.29 -13.66 2.00
N PHE A 630 40.25 -14.17 3.22
CA PHE A 630 40.04 -13.33 4.38
C PHE A 630 41.21 -12.35 4.54
N PRO A 631 40.97 -11.11 5.00
CA PRO A 631 42.03 -10.17 5.32
C PRO A 631 42.85 -10.65 6.51
N ASP A 632 44.11 -10.23 6.57
CA ASP A 632 45.03 -10.59 7.67
C ASP A 632 44.56 -10.02 9.02
N ARG A 633 43.83 -8.90 9.00
CA ARG A 633 43.22 -8.28 10.19
C ARG A 633 41.71 -8.39 10.14
N MET A 634 41.15 -9.16 11.07
CA MET A 634 39.70 -9.35 11.18
C MET A 634 38.98 -8.15 11.79
N GLU A 635 39.70 -7.28 12.49
CA GLU A 635 39.19 -6.05 13.14
C GLU A 635 38.57 -5.09 12.12
N ASP A 636 39.13 -5.02 10.90
CA ASP A 636 38.62 -4.19 9.83
C ASP A 636 37.21 -4.65 9.41
N LEU A 637 37.01 -5.96 9.24
CA LEU A 637 35.71 -6.53 8.90
C LEU A 637 34.69 -6.31 10.01
N GLN A 638 35.10 -6.50 11.27
CA GLN A 638 34.24 -6.26 12.43
C GLN A 638 33.78 -4.81 12.49
N THR A 639 34.67 -3.87 12.23
CA THR A 639 34.37 -2.43 12.19
C THR A 639 33.41 -2.11 11.05
N GLU A 640 33.66 -2.65 9.86
CA GLU A 640 32.82 -2.43 8.68
C GLU A 640 31.38 -2.97 8.89
N PHE A 641 31.22 -4.15 9.48
CA PHE A 641 29.90 -4.69 9.81
C PHE A 641 29.22 -3.93 10.96
N TYR A 642 29.97 -3.54 11.99
CA TYR A 642 29.46 -2.74 13.09
C TYR A 642 28.90 -1.40 12.60
N ASN A 643 29.54 -0.78 11.61
CA ASN A 643 29.09 0.47 11.01
C ASN A 643 27.75 0.35 10.22
N ILE A 644 27.30 -0.86 9.87
CA ILE A 644 26.04 -1.07 9.16
C ILE A 644 24.83 -1.05 10.11
N ALA A 645 24.91 -1.80 11.21
CA ALA A 645 23.76 -2.03 12.09
C ALA A 645 24.13 -2.21 13.58
N HIS A 646 25.35 -1.85 13.97
CA HIS A 646 25.88 -1.96 15.35
C HIS A 646 25.88 -3.39 15.92
N PHE A 647 25.92 -4.41 15.06
CA PHE A 647 26.04 -5.80 15.50
C PHE A 647 27.53 -6.15 15.66
N PRO A 648 28.02 -6.45 16.88
CA PRO A 648 29.44 -6.56 17.16
C PRO A 648 30.05 -7.89 16.68
N GLN A 649 31.37 -7.88 16.46
CA GLN A 649 32.21 -9.06 16.21
C GLN A 649 31.87 -9.88 14.94
N VAL A 650 31.19 -9.30 13.96
CA VAL A 650 30.89 -9.97 12.68
C VAL A 650 32.10 -9.92 11.75
N VAL A 651 32.52 -11.09 11.25
CA VAL A 651 33.63 -11.21 10.30
C VAL A 651 33.18 -11.64 8.90
N GLY A 652 31.89 -11.88 8.69
CA GLY A 652 31.35 -12.25 7.39
C GLY A 652 29.92 -12.78 7.48
N CYS A 653 29.21 -12.70 6.35
CA CYS A 653 27.90 -13.32 6.18
C CYS A 653 28.06 -14.61 5.37
N ILE A 654 27.55 -15.72 5.91
CA ILE A 654 27.63 -17.04 5.31
C ILE A 654 26.30 -17.43 4.68
N ASP A 655 26.34 -17.98 3.47
CA ASP A 655 25.19 -18.64 2.84
C ASP A 655 25.65 -19.88 2.07
N CYS A 656 24.74 -20.81 1.82
CA CYS A 656 24.99 -22.05 1.11
C CYS A 656 24.03 -22.23 -0.06
N THR A 657 24.53 -22.77 -1.18
CA THR A 657 23.72 -23.03 -2.36
C THR A 657 23.97 -24.42 -2.93
N HIS A 658 22.90 -25.07 -3.37
CA HIS A 658 22.99 -26.39 -4.00
C HIS A 658 23.28 -26.25 -5.50
N ILE A 659 24.50 -26.60 -5.90
CA ILE A 659 24.91 -26.67 -7.30
C ILE A 659 24.55 -28.06 -7.84
N ARG A 660 23.60 -28.10 -8.78
CA ARG A 660 23.13 -29.36 -9.37
C ARG A 660 24.26 -30.07 -10.12
N ILE A 661 24.44 -31.35 -9.85
CA ILE A 661 25.41 -32.21 -10.53
C ILE A 661 24.71 -33.35 -11.27
N LYS A 662 25.43 -33.99 -12.20
CA LYS A 662 25.01 -35.30 -12.71
C LYS A 662 25.11 -36.31 -11.57
N CYS A 663 24.26 -37.34 -11.61
CA CYS A 663 24.30 -38.44 -10.64
C CYS A 663 25.75 -38.97 -10.57
N PRO A 664 26.44 -38.85 -9.41
CA PRO A 664 27.74 -39.46 -9.23
C PRO A 664 27.59 -40.99 -9.25
N ASN A 665 28.71 -41.72 -9.36
CA ASN A 665 28.72 -43.19 -9.42
C ASN A 665 27.75 -43.82 -8.40
N LYS A 666 27.07 -44.92 -8.78
CA LYS A 666 25.91 -45.50 -8.08
C LYS A 666 26.11 -45.66 -6.56
N GLU A 667 27.32 -46.01 -6.13
CA GLU A 667 27.66 -46.23 -4.71
C GLU A 667 27.63 -44.96 -3.85
N ARG A 668 27.93 -43.79 -4.42
CA ARG A 668 27.97 -42.50 -3.71
C ARG A 668 26.84 -41.55 -4.08
N ALA A 669 25.95 -41.95 -5.00
CA ALA A 669 24.85 -41.12 -5.49
C ALA A 669 23.98 -40.53 -4.36
N MET A 670 23.68 -41.33 -3.34
CA MET A 670 22.85 -40.91 -2.20
C MET A 670 23.46 -39.77 -1.38
N LEU A 671 24.79 -39.67 -1.31
CA LEU A 671 25.48 -38.60 -0.56
C LEU A 671 25.25 -37.22 -1.18
N TYR A 672 24.97 -37.17 -2.48
CA TYR A 672 24.74 -35.92 -3.20
C TYR A 672 23.25 -35.65 -3.44
N MET A 673 22.35 -36.51 -2.99
CA MET A 673 20.92 -36.29 -3.14
C MET A 673 20.42 -35.30 -2.09
N ASN A 674 19.97 -34.13 -2.52
CA ASN A 674 19.42 -33.13 -1.60
C ASN A 674 17.97 -33.43 -1.21
N ARG A 675 17.47 -32.68 -0.21
CA ARG A 675 16.07 -32.76 0.25
C ARG A 675 15.00 -32.50 -0.81
N LYS A 676 15.37 -31.91 -1.96
CA LYS A 676 14.47 -31.62 -3.09
C LYS A 676 14.49 -32.75 -4.15
N GLY A 677 15.15 -33.87 -3.86
CA GLY A 677 15.14 -35.06 -4.70
C GLY A 677 16.02 -34.97 -5.95
N PHE A 678 17.05 -34.12 -5.96
CA PHE A 678 18.03 -34.08 -7.06
C PHE A 678 19.48 -34.06 -6.56
N TYR A 679 20.41 -34.54 -7.40
CA TYR A 679 21.82 -34.58 -7.07
C TYR A 679 22.47 -33.19 -7.14
N SER A 680 23.16 -32.77 -6.08
CA SER A 680 23.83 -31.47 -5.97
C SER A 680 24.98 -31.50 -4.97
N MET A 681 25.97 -30.63 -5.15
CA MET A 681 26.96 -30.27 -4.13
C MET A 681 26.47 -29.03 -3.39
N ASN A 682 26.70 -28.98 -2.08
CA ASN A 682 26.33 -27.82 -1.26
C ASN A 682 27.55 -26.91 -1.13
N VAL A 683 27.52 -25.77 -1.84
CA VAL A 683 28.63 -24.83 -1.88
C VAL A 683 28.35 -23.70 -0.90
N GLN A 684 29.26 -23.49 0.03
CA GLN A 684 29.25 -22.40 0.99
C GLN A 684 30.01 -21.19 0.45
N VAL A 685 29.49 -19.99 0.70
CA VAL A 685 30.17 -18.73 0.37
C VAL A 685 30.10 -17.82 1.58
N VAL A 686 31.21 -17.16 1.90
CA VAL A 686 31.28 -16.09 2.90
C VAL A 686 31.59 -14.77 2.20
N CYS A 687 30.80 -13.74 2.51
CA CYS A 687 31.00 -12.38 2.00
C CYS A 687 31.23 -11.34 3.11
N ASP A 688 31.96 -10.27 2.76
CA ASP A 688 32.17 -9.12 3.65
C ASP A 688 31.07 -8.04 3.53
N ALA A 689 31.19 -6.99 4.32
CA ALA A 689 30.27 -5.85 4.37
C ALA A 689 30.13 -5.12 3.02
N GLN A 690 31.14 -5.17 2.14
CA GLN A 690 31.08 -4.58 0.79
C GLN A 690 30.63 -5.59 -0.28
N ARG A 691 30.16 -6.77 0.13
CA ARG A 691 29.66 -7.85 -0.74
C ARG A 691 30.77 -8.51 -1.59
N ARG A 692 32.03 -8.46 -1.15
CA ARG A 692 33.14 -9.20 -1.77
C ARG A 692 33.17 -10.61 -1.19
N ILE A 693 33.43 -11.61 -2.05
CA ILE A 693 33.56 -13.01 -1.63
C ILE A 693 34.92 -13.20 -0.96
N ARG A 694 34.92 -13.71 0.28
CA ARG A 694 36.12 -13.89 1.12
C ARG A 694 36.49 -15.35 1.32
N ASN A 695 35.52 -16.25 1.19
CA ASN A 695 35.75 -17.69 1.23
C ASN A 695 34.68 -18.42 0.41
N VAL A 696 35.08 -19.52 -0.21
CA VAL A 696 34.19 -20.47 -0.89
C VAL A 696 34.64 -21.87 -0.47
N ASP A 697 33.69 -22.69 -0.05
CA ASP A 697 33.90 -24.10 0.32
C ASP A 697 32.87 -24.98 -0.42
N PHE A 698 33.25 -26.20 -0.83
CA PHE A 698 32.52 -26.99 -1.84
C PHE A 698 31.97 -28.32 -1.34
#